data_AF-A0A948SF58-F1
#
_entry.id   AF-A0A948SF58-F1
#
_cell.length_a   1.000
_cell.length_b   1.000
_cell.length_c   1.000
_cell.angle_alpha   90.00
_cell.angle_beta   90.00
_cell.angle_gamma   90.00
#
_symmetry.space_group_name_H-M   'P 1'
#
loop_
_entity.id
_entity.type
_entity.pdbx_description
1 polymer ?
#
loop_
_entity_poly.entity_id
_entity_poly.type
_entity_poly.pdbx_seq_one_letter_code
_entity_poly.pdbx_strand_id
1 'polypeptide(L)'
;MGSHPPAAVAAPGATARPIRTRASASSFTFRISPPIFRADPGTGAKLPDRWGTRANCVWEPARLGSFPAMGTASDQPLPGAAPAETPPSKEDAAPKERVRIEIQALRCLAVVAVVLFHYWPELVPGGYVGVDVFFAISGFLITGHLVREANRRGSISLASFWARRARRILPAALLVLMFVAVATFLVAPEGVWSQFYSEITASTLYVENWYLAQQAVDYLGADAPPSPVQHYWTLSVEEQFYLVWPVIILIITAVLSRAAAGTRRRTGFAVLAVIAAASLAFGISYTASNPPAAFFITPTRIWEFAAGGLLAYATTGLRPVVRDPYRAVVSWLGLLAIFIAVFAYTEETPFPGVAAMLPVFGAVAVIWAGAPKVRWAPTRAMGTAPIQWVGDVSYSIYLWHWPLLILTPFLLDEKLGNVTKIALIVLTVALAAVTKKYVEDPIRSGPVLTLRRPRTTFLWALAGMASVLLVVTASRQVLNTRNSDLKAKATEILSSDNPCLGAGARDPKANCTPADLEKLRYASVPTPATAADVLHSGVCKGGVIAQGALRICELGVPASEARGTIVMIGDSHAMHWRPALSRVARANKWRAVVLAEGGCPLTVYLRGETAADRRSCTAFKEASLKWLRDNPEVDTLLLAELAATYGGLSRAERDREIEREARGFSEQWAKLPPTIKQVGVIQDNPPGVPDETLACVEATLAANRRTDTACTRPRKEAVLIDPAVIAARRLNGKPGQPRYSIIDVTDRFCDEKKCYAVVGGVLILKDRSHMTATWSASLAPSLARELQRTGLDQP
;
A
#
# COMPACT_ATOMS: atom_id res chain seq x y z
N MET A 1 -59.00 4.13 30.31
CA MET A 1 -59.41 3.01 31.19
C MET A 1 -58.15 2.36 31.76
N GLY A 2 -58.02 2.34 33.11
CA GLY A 2 -57.05 1.60 33.96
C GLY A 2 -55.57 1.99 33.83
N SER A 3 -54.86 2.68 34.73
CA SER A 3 -54.66 2.66 36.20
C SER A 3 -53.69 1.59 36.76
N HIS A 4 -52.45 2.07 37.00
CA HIS A 4 -51.47 1.76 38.07
C HIS A 4 -50.53 0.50 38.08
N PRO A 5 -49.30 0.67 38.66
CA PRO A 5 -48.13 -0.25 38.65
C PRO A 5 -47.90 -0.98 40.00
N PRO A 6 -46.82 -1.78 40.15
CA PRO A 6 -45.81 -1.55 41.25
C PRO A 6 -44.38 -2.05 40.87
N ALA A 7 -43.26 -1.95 41.60
CA ALA A 7 -42.79 -1.23 42.81
C ALA A 7 -41.25 -1.42 42.89
N ALA A 8 -40.58 -0.53 43.64
CA ALA A 8 -39.16 -0.60 44.04
C ALA A 8 -39.00 -1.19 45.46
N VAL A 9 -37.81 -1.72 45.80
CA VAL A 9 -37.36 -1.96 47.18
C VAL A 9 -35.89 -1.57 47.36
N ALA A 10 -35.59 -1.09 48.56
CA ALA A 10 -34.51 -0.24 49.05
C ALA A 10 -33.14 -0.90 49.41
N ALA A 11 -32.15 -0.03 49.63
CA ALA A 11 -30.86 -0.27 50.32
C ALA A 11 -31.00 -0.34 51.86
N PRO A 12 -29.96 -0.77 52.60
CA PRO A 12 -29.09 0.16 53.37
C PRO A 12 -27.62 -0.32 53.46
N GLY A 13 -26.58 0.38 53.95
CA GLY A 13 -26.42 1.59 54.74
C GLY A 13 -24.91 1.92 54.92
N ALA A 14 -24.65 3.08 55.52
CA ALA A 14 -23.40 3.84 55.53
C ALA A 14 -22.36 3.44 56.61
N THR A 15 -21.11 3.94 56.49
CA THR A 15 -20.36 4.68 57.53
C THR A 15 -18.98 5.16 57.03
N ALA A 16 -18.48 6.25 57.61
CA ALA A 16 -17.39 7.09 57.10
C ALA A 16 -16.23 7.30 58.10
N ARG A 17 -15.06 7.70 57.55
CA ARG A 17 -13.88 8.45 58.12
C ARG A 17 -12.84 7.68 58.98
N PRO A 18 -11.59 8.21 59.22
CA PRO A 18 -10.67 8.98 58.35
C PRO A 18 -9.14 8.60 58.47
N ILE A 19 -8.36 9.05 57.46
CA ILE A 19 -6.94 9.48 57.38
C ILE A 19 -5.92 9.13 58.50
N ARG A 20 -4.77 8.55 58.10
CA ARG A 20 -3.42 8.94 58.60
C ARG A 20 -2.34 8.83 57.52
N THR A 21 -1.58 9.91 57.39
CA THR A 21 -0.41 10.15 56.52
C THR A 21 0.84 9.40 56.97
N ARG A 22 1.70 9.01 56.01
CA ARG A 22 3.17 9.09 56.18
C ARG A 22 3.86 9.22 54.82
N ALA A 23 4.51 10.37 54.63
CA ALA A 23 5.52 10.59 53.62
C ALA A 23 6.85 9.93 54.06
N SER A 24 7.62 9.44 53.10
CA SER A 24 9.06 9.25 53.22
C SER A 24 9.67 9.25 51.83
N ALA A 25 10.36 10.35 51.51
CA ALA A 25 11.28 10.44 50.40
C ALA A 25 12.56 9.66 50.72
N SER A 26 13.05 8.86 49.79
CA SER A 26 14.48 8.50 49.71
C SER A 26 14.79 7.90 48.35
N SER A 27 15.45 8.74 47.55
CA SER A 27 16.36 8.45 46.43
C SER A 27 17.01 7.06 46.44
N PHE A 28 16.92 6.34 45.33
CA PHE A 28 17.91 5.31 44.96
C PHE A 28 18.56 5.69 43.63
N THR A 29 19.78 6.19 43.76
CA THR A 29 20.78 6.43 42.74
C THR A 29 21.13 5.16 41.97
N PHE A 30 21.09 5.22 40.64
CA PHE A 30 21.76 4.25 39.76
C PHE A 30 23.28 4.46 39.88
N ARG A 31 23.98 3.54 40.56
CA ARG A 31 25.45 3.46 40.49
C ARG A 31 25.83 2.82 39.15
N ILE A 32 26.30 3.66 38.23
CA ILE A 32 27.10 3.23 37.08
C ILE A 32 28.51 3.00 37.61
N SER A 33 28.94 1.74 37.69
CA SER A 33 30.35 1.41 37.90
C SER A 33 31.10 1.65 36.58
N PRO A 34 32.14 2.52 36.53
CA PRO A 34 33.00 2.63 35.36
C PRO A 34 33.94 1.41 35.28
N PRO A 35 34.37 1.00 34.06
CA PRO A 35 35.31 -0.08 33.90
C PRO A 35 36.69 0.32 34.43
N ILE A 36 37.25 -0.55 35.27
CA ILE A 36 38.62 -0.44 35.79
C ILE A 36 39.58 -0.71 34.63
N PHE A 37 40.19 0.35 34.10
CA PHE A 37 41.43 0.26 33.33
C PHE A 37 42.60 0.08 34.32
N ARG A 38 43.23 -1.09 34.31
CA ARG A 38 44.59 -1.24 34.84
C ARG A 38 45.56 -0.94 33.71
N ALA A 39 46.19 0.23 33.79
CA ALA A 39 47.42 0.53 33.08
C ALA A 39 48.57 -0.14 33.85
N ASP A 40 49.41 -0.88 33.13
CA ASP A 40 50.71 -1.35 33.61
C ASP A 40 51.79 -0.51 32.91
N PRO A 41 52.56 0.33 33.63
CA PRO A 41 53.62 1.12 33.05
C PRO A 41 54.98 0.45 33.32
N GLY A 42 55.66 -0.01 32.27
CA GLY A 42 57.07 -0.35 32.43
C GLY A 42 57.69 -1.10 31.27
N THR A 43 58.59 -0.40 30.57
CA THR A 43 59.62 -0.93 29.65
C THR A 43 59.07 -1.45 28.31
N GLY A 44 59.55 -1.07 27.13
CA GLY A 44 60.75 -0.36 26.73
C GLY A 44 61.10 -0.88 25.33
N ALA A 45 61.20 0.03 24.37
CA ALA A 45 61.89 -0.12 23.09
C ALA A 45 61.21 -0.86 21.90
N LYS A 46 61.20 -0.09 20.79
CA LYS A 46 61.31 -0.45 19.37
C LYS A 46 60.06 -0.94 18.60
N LEU A 47 59.50 0.00 17.85
CA LEU A 47 58.94 -0.25 16.51
C LEU A 47 60.01 -0.88 15.60
N PRO A 48 59.60 -1.76 14.67
CA PRO A 48 59.78 -1.35 13.28
C PRO A 48 58.57 -1.60 12.38
N ASP A 49 58.49 -0.74 11.38
CA ASP A 49 57.65 -0.79 10.20
C ASP A 49 57.64 -2.16 9.50
N ARG A 50 56.46 -2.59 9.04
CA ARG A 50 56.24 -3.06 7.65
C ARG A 50 54.78 -3.44 7.40
N TRP A 51 54.24 -2.85 6.35
CA TRP A 51 53.05 -3.31 5.63
C TRP A 51 53.29 -4.68 5.01
N GLY A 52 52.31 -5.59 5.07
CA GLY A 52 52.25 -6.75 4.18
C GLY A 52 51.67 -8.04 4.75
N THR A 53 50.45 -8.35 4.33
CA THR A 53 49.92 -9.70 4.00
C THR A 53 49.76 -10.78 5.09
N ARG A 54 48.49 -11.23 5.21
CA ARG A 54 48.00 -12.58 5.58
C ARG A 54 48.70 -13.29 6.75
N ALA A 55 47.99 -13.40 7.88
CA ALA A 55 48.19 -14.51 8.81
C ALA A 55 46.85 -15.03 9.35
N ASN A 56 46.64 -16.34 9.18
CA ASN A 56 45.58 -17.12 9.80
C ASN A 56 45.80 -17.17 11.31
N CYS A 57 44.81 -16.77 12.11
CA CYS A 57 44.81 -17.07 13.54
C CYS A 57 44.09 -18.41 13.78
N VAL A 58 44.90 -19.44 13.99
CA VAL A 58 44.52 -20.71 14.62
C VAL A 58 44.55 -20.49 16.14
N TRP A 59 43.48 -20.85 16.84
CA TRP A 59 43.45 -20.88 18.31
C TRP A 59 43.86 -22.29 18.78
N GLU A 60 45.02 -22.40 19.42
CA GLU A 60 45.39 -23.57 20.24
C GLU A 60 44.86 -23.38 21.68
N PRO A 61 44.26 -24.40 22.31
CA PRO A 61 44.01 -24.37 23.74
C PRO A 61 45.26 -24.80 24.52
N ALA A 62 45.58 -24.01 25.55
CA ALA A 62 46.67 -24.24 26.49
C ALA A 62 46.57 -25.60 27.18
N ARG A 63 47.71 -26.29 27.27
CA ARG A 63 47.92 -27.49 28.08
C ARG A 63 47.95 -27.09 29.56
N LEU A 64 47.08 -27.69 30.37
CA LEU A 64 47.22 -27.72 31.83
C LEU A 64 47.67 -29.12 32.25
N GLY A 65 48.66 -29.12 33.14
CA GLY A 65 49.52 -30.26 33.46
C GLY A 65 48.86 -31.40 34.23
N SER A 66 49.46 -32.56 34.03
CA SER A 66 49.31 -33.83 34.72
C SER A 66 49.84 -33.81 36.17
N PHE A 67 49.09 -34.39 37.11
CA PHE A 67 49.58 -35.00 38.37
C PHE A 67 48.52 -35.99 38.93
N PRO A 68 48.86 -36.94 39.82
CA PRO A 68 48.72 -38.38 39.55
C PRO A 68 47.56 -39.07 40.27
N ALA A 69 47.29 -40.31 39.84
CA ALA A 69 46.29 -41.23 40.35
C ALA A 69 46.61 -41.75 41.77
N MET A 70 45.56 -41.90 42.59
CA MET A 70 45.54 -42.74 43.78
C MET A 70 44.13 -43.29 44.02
N GLY A 71 44.07 -44.60 44.32
CA GLY A 71 43.18 -45.12 45.37
C GLY A 71 41.81 -45.66 44.96
N THR A 72 41.71 -46.98 45.00
CA THR A 72 40.52 -47.84 44.89
C THR A 72 39.52 -47.67 46.04
N ALA A 73 38.21 -47.72 45.75
CA ALA A 73 37.18 -48.29 46.63
C ALA A 73 35.87 -48.57 45.85
N SER A 74 35.24 -49.68 46.18
CA SER A 74 33.96 -50.20 45.67
C SER A 74 32.76 -49.34 46.02
N ASP A 75 31.72 -49.31 45.18
CA ASP A 75 30.36 -49.72 45.56
C ASP A 75 29.33 -49.67 44.41
N GLN A 76 28.31 -50.49 44.58
CA GLN A 76 27.23 -50.95 43.68
C GLN A 76 26.39 -49.86 42.97
N PRO A 77 25.71 -50.18 41.84
CA PRO A 77 24.91 -49.21 41.08
C PRO A 77 23.51 -48.99 41.68
N LEU A 78 23.12 -47.72 41.86
CA LEU A 78 21.73 -47.31 42.08
C LEU A 78 20.94 -47.36 40.75
N PRO A 79 19.74 -47.96 40.71
CA PRO A 79 18.88 -47.90 39.53
C PRO A 79 18.09 -46.57 39.52
N GLY A 80 18.23 -45.75 38.48
CA GLY A 80 17.32 -44.61 38.27
C GLY A 80 17.86 -43.32 37.64
N ALA A 81 18.94 -43.33 36.87
CA ALA A 81 19.37 -42.16 36.09
C ALA A 81 19.27 -42.44 34.58
N ALA A 82 18.45 -41.65 33.89
CA ALA A 82 18.38 -41.63 32.43
C ALA A 82 19.79 -41.35 31.85
N PRO A 83 20.18 -41.98 30.72
CA PRO A 83 21.52 -41.78 30.18
C PRO A 83 21.71 -40.32 29.78
N ALA A 84 22.74 -39.68 30.35
CA ALA A 84 23.21 -38.39 29.89
C ALA A 84 23.67 -38.54 28.43
N GLU A 85 23.02 -37.82 27.52
CA GLU A 85 23.45 -37.72 26.12
C GLU A 85 24.91 -37.25 26.08
N THR A 86 25.77 -38.11 25.56
CA THR A 86 27.17 -37.79 25.29
C THR A 86 27.21 -36.60 24.31
N PRO A 87 28.01 -35.55 24.58
CA PRO A 87 28.12 -34.44 23.64
C PRO A 87 28.66 -34.98 22.30
N PRO A 88 28.08 -34.58 21.15
CA PRO A 88 28.49 -35.08 19.85
C PRO A 88 29.99 -34.82 19.63
N SER A 89 30.71 -35.85 19.18
CA SER A 89 32.14 -35.77 18.89
C SER A 89 32.38 -34.70 17.81
N LYS A 90 33.57 -34.09 17.82
CA LYS A 90 33.97 -33.03 16.87
C LYS A 90 33.94 -33.45 15.39
N GLU A 91 33.66 -34.73 15.08
CA GLU A 91 33.50 -35.27 13.72
C GLU A 91 32.10 -35.04 13.13
N ASP A 92 31.09 -34.68 13.94
CA ASP A 92 29.74 -34.34 13.48
C ASP A 92 29.58 -32.87 13.04
N ALA A 93 30.69 -32.13 12.93
CA ALA A 93 30.68 -30.77 12.40
C ALA A 93 30.33 -30.81 10.90
N ALA A 94 29.04 -30.72 10.60
CA ALA A 94 28.51 -30.59 9.25
C ALA A 94 29.35 -29.57 8.45
N PRO A 95 29.78 -29.90 7.21
CA PRO A 95 30.62 -29.00 6.43
C PRO A 95 29.96 -27.63 6.33
N LYS A 96 30.69 -26.56 6.66
CA LYS A 96 30.23 -25.16 6.51
C LYS A 96 29.53 -25.04 5.15
N GLU A 97 28.21 -24.82 5.15
CA GLU A 97 27.44 -24.66 3.92
C GLU A 97 28.11 -23.55 3.09
N ARG A 98 28.68 -23.90 1.94
CA ARG A 98 29.28 -22.92 1.02
C ARG A 98 28.20 -21.92 0.63
N VAL A 99 28.51 -20.63 0.79
CA VAL A 99 27.66 -19.54 0.31
C VAL A 99 27.38 -19.75 -1.19
N ARG A 100 26.10 -19.81 -1.54
CA ARG A 100 25.63 -19.93 -2.92
C ARG A 100 25.74 -18.56 -3.59
N ILE A 101 26.88 -18.31 -4.23
CA ILE A 101 27.26 -16.99 -4.78
C ILE A 101 26.24 -16.45 -5.79
N GLU A 102 25.62 -17.33 -6.57
CA GLU A 102 24.62 -16.96 -7.58
C GLU A 102 23.32 -16.48 -6.93
N ILE A 103 22.93 -17.05 -5.77
CA ILE A 103 21.75 -16.60 -5.04
C ILE A 103 21.97 -15.20 -4.48
N GLN A 104 23.16 -14.93 -3.93
CA GLN A 104 23.48 -13.58 -3.44
C GLN A 104 23.56 -12.56 -4.58
N ALA A 105 24.09 -12.96 -5.75
CA ALA A 105 24.10 -12.09 -6.92
C ALA A 105 22.69 -11.80 -7.45
N LEU A 106 21.78 -12.78 -7.45
CA LEU A 106 20.37 -12.54 -7.81
C LEU A 106 19.69 -11.61 -6.80
N ARG A 107 19.94 -11.75 -5.50
CA ARG A 107 19.43 -10.81 -4.48
C ARG A 107 19.94 -9.39 -4.71
N CYS A 108 21.22 -9.23 -5.08
CA CYS A 108 21.79 -7.94 -5.45
C CYS A 108 21.11 -7.35 -6.69
N LEU A 109 20.98 -8.15 -7.76
CA LEU A 109 20.34 -7.72 -9.01
C LEU A 109 18.89 -7.27 -8.75
N ALA A 110 18.14 -8.08 -8.01
CA ALA A 110 16.75 -7.82 -7.69
C ALA A 110 16.54 -6.54 -6.87
N VAL A 111 17.30 -6.34 -5.79
CA VAL A 111 17.15 -5.11 -4.98
C VAL A 111 17.58 -3.87 -5.74
N VAL A 112 18.64 -3.94 -6.54
CA VAL A 112 19.10 -2.80 -7.35
C VAL A 112 18.06 -2.44 -8.40
N ALA A 113 17.48 -3.42 -9.08
CA ALA A 113 16.41 -3.18 -10.05
C ALA A 113 15.21 -2.47 -9.41
N VAL A 114 14.74 -2.94 -8.26
CA VAL A 114 13.60 -2.33 -7.54
C VAL A 114 13.92 -0.90 -7.07
N VAL A 115 15.09 -0.69 -6.46
CA VAL A 115 15.49 0.66 -5.98
C VAL A 115 15.59 1.63 -7.14
N LEU A 116 16.21 1.23 -8.27
CA LEU A 116 16.34 2.10 -9.43
C LEU A 116 14.98 2.39 -10.08
N PHE A 117 14.09 1.40 -10.16
CA PHE A 117 12.72 1.62 -10.64
C PHE A 117 11.98 2.67 -9.81
N HIS A 118 12.06 2.62 -8.49
CA HIS A 118 11.38 3.61 -7.65
C HIS A 118 11.98 5.02 -7.77
N TYR A 119 13.30 5.15 -7.96
CA TYR A 119 13.96 6.46 -8.05
C TYR A 119 13.92 7.07 -9.45
N TRP A 120 13.99 6.22 -10.48
CA TRP A 120 14.00 6.56 -11.91
C TRP A 120 13.20 5.53 -12.72
N PRO A 121 11.87 5.56 -12.65
CA PRO A 121 11.01 4.59 -13.34
C PRO A 121 11.20 4.63 -14.86
N GLU A 122 11.51 5.79 -15.45
CA GLU A 122 11.79 5.91 -16.89
C GLU A 122 13.10 5.20 -17.31
N LEU A 123 14.08 5.08 -16.41
CA LEU A 123 15.37 4.46 -16.72
C LEU A 123 15.31 2.92 -16.59
N VAL A 124 14.52 2.43 -15.64
CA VAL A 124 14.39 1.00 -15.32
C VAL A 124 12.92 0.64 -15.14
N PRO A 125 12.11 0.74 -16.22
CA PRO A 125 10.63 0.68 -16.14
C PRO A 125 10.08 -0.67 -15.67
N GLY A 126 10.81 -1.76 -15.92
CA GLY A 126 10.47 -3.10 -15.46
C GLY A 126 11.14 -3.50 -14.15
N GLY A 127 11.81 -2.60 -13.43
CA GLY A 127 12.61 -2.98 -12.25
C GLY A 127 11.81 -3.57 -11.09
N TYR A 128 10.49 -3.37 -11.06
CA TYR A 128 9.57 -4.02 -10.12
C TYR A 128 9.61 -5.56 -10.18
N VAL A 129 10.01 -6.17 -11.31
CA VAL A 129 10.14 -7.63 -11.46
C VAL A 129 11.24 -8.25 -10.59
N GLY A 130 12.10 -7.42 -9.98
CA GLY A 130 13.06 -7.87 -8.99
C GLY A 130 12.38 -8.56 -7.78
N VAL A 131 11.14 -8.21 -7.46
CA VAL A 131 10.36 -8.86 -6.41
C VAL A 131 10.08 -10.33 -6.76
N ASP A 132 9.70 -10.64 -8.00
CA ASP A 132 9.41 -12.00 -8.46
C ASP A 132 10.66 -12.89 -8.43
N VAL A 133 11.84 -12.28 -8.69
CA VAL A 133 13.14 -12.93 -8.49
C VAL A 133 13.36 -13.28 -7.01
N PHE A 134 13.00 -12.39 -6.08
CA PHE A 134 13.05 -12.70 -4.64
C PHE A 134 12.10 -13.83 -4.26
N PHE A 135 10.87 -13.84 -4.78
CA PHE A 135 9.89 -14.90 -4.50
C PHE A 135 10.39 -16.27 -4.95
N ALA A 136 10.98 -16.36 -6.15
CA ALA A 136 11.61 -17.59 -6.64
C ALA A 136 12.79 -18.04 -5.74
N ILE A 137 13.64 -17.12 -5.29
CA ILE A 137 14.75 -17.42 -4.37
C ILE A 137 14.21 -17.95 -3.03
N SER A 138 13.21 -17.29 -2.45
CA SER A 138 12.60 -17.66 -1.17
C SER A 138 11.94 -19.03 -1.26
N GLY A 139 11.22 -19.30 -2.34
CA GLY A 139 10.67 -20.60 -2.68
C GLY A 139 11.72 -21.72 -2.66
N PHE A 140 12.85 -21.51 -3.34
CA PHE A 140 13.95 -22.47 -3.41
C PHE A 140 14.62 -22.72 -2.05
N LEU A 141 14.97 -21.65 -1.34
CA LEU A 141 15.69 -21.76 -0.07
C LEU A 141 14.81 -22.41 1.01
N ILE A 142 13.59 -21.92 1.20
CA ILE A 142 12.69 -22.42 2.25
C ILE A 142 12.30 -23.87 2.01
N THR A 143 11.84 -24.20 0.80
CA THR A 143 11.49 -25.59 0.44
C THR A 143 12.70 -26.50 0.61
N GLY A 144 13.88 -26.07 0.13
CA GLY A 144 15.11 -26.85 0.29
C GLY A 144 15.47 -27.11 1.75
N HIS A 145 15.38 -26.10 2.63
CA HIS A 145 15.65 -26.29 4.06
C HIS A 145 14.65 -27.26 4.72
N LEU A 146 13.35 -27.12 4.43
CA LEU A 146 12.29 -27.96 5.01
C LEU A 146 12.41 -29.41 4.55
N VAL A 147 12.64 -29.65 3.25
CA VAL A 147 12.82 -30.99 2.71
C VAL A 147 14.10 -31.64 3.27
N ARG A 148 15.20 -30.89 3.43
CA ARG A 148 16.41 -31.40 4.08
C ARG A 148 16.18 -31.75 5.55
N GLU A 149 15.43 -30.93 6.28
CA GLU A 149 15.06 -31.22 7.69
C GLU A 149 14.19 -32.48 7.78
N ALA A 150 13.15 -32.58 6.95
CA ALA A 150 12.26 -33.75 6.87
C ALA A 150 13.01 -35.04 6.50
N ASN A 151 13.97 -34.97 5.57
CA ASN A 151 14.78 -36.12 5.18
C ASN A 151 15.74 -36.56 6.29
N ARG A 152 16.29 -35.63 7.07
CA ARG A 152 17.25 -35.92 8.15
C ARG A 152 16.57 -36.40 9.44
N ARG A 153 15.44 -35.79 9.82
CA ARG A 153 14.79 -36.00 11.13
C ARG A 153 13.46 -36.74 11.05
N GLY A 154 12.95 -37.02 9.86
CA GLY A 154 11.61 -37.59 9.66
C GLY A 154 10.44 -36.66 10.02
N SER A 155 10.73 -35.46 10.53
CA SER A 155 9.75 -34.48 10.98
C SER A 155 10.26 -33.04 10.75
N ILE A 156 9.36 -32.05 10.87
CA ILE A 156 9.70 -30.63 10.73
C ILE A 156 9.27 -29.90 12.01
N SER A 157 10.20 -29.20 12.64
CA SER A 157 9.88 -28.38 13.82
C SER A 157 9.37 -26.98 13.40
N LEU A 158 8.06 -26.85 13.23
CA LEU A 158 7.43 -25.59 12.78
C LEU A 158 7.76 -24.40 13.70
N ALA A 159 7.62 -24.57 15.02
CA ALA A 159 7.92 -23.51 15.97
C ALA A 159 9.37 -23.03 15.87
N SER A 160 10.31 -23.97 15.69
CA SER A 160 11.72 -23.61 15.51
C SER A 160 11.99 -22.95 14.16
N PHE A 161 11.29 -23.39 13.11
CA PHE A 161 11.36 -22.77 11.79
C PHE A 161 10.88 -21.32 11.83
N TRP A 162 9.67 -21.08 12.34
CA TRP A 162 9.09 -19.73 12.44
C TRP A 162 9.91 -18.84 13.38
N ALA A 163 10.42 -19.35 14.50
CA ALA A 163 11.29 -18.56 15.37
C ALA A 163 12.60 -18.12 14.66
N ARG A 164 13.19 -18.98 13.81
CA ARG A 164 14.36 -18.58 13.00
C ARG A 164 14.01 -17.50 11.97
N ARG A 165 12.83 -17.57 11.35
CA ARG A 165 12.37 -16.55 10.38
C ARG A 165 12.06 -15.24 11.08
N ALA A 166 11.33 -15.29 12.18
CA ALA A 166 11.03 -14.15 13.03
C ALA A 166 12.30 -13.38 13.44
N ARG A 167 13.33 -14.06 13.95
CA ARG A 167 14.61 -13.42 14.32
C ARG A 167 15.38 -12.80 13.16
N ARG A 168 15.10 -13.24 11.92
CA ARG A 168 15.77 -12.73 10.72
C ARG A 168 15.07 -11.52 10.13
N ILE A 169 13.74 -11.45 10.21
CA ILE A 169 12.94 -10.53 9.39
C ILE A 169 12.33 -9.41 10.25
N LEU A 170 11.61 -9.79 11.31
CA LEU A 170 10.84 -8.86 12.14
C LEU A 170 11.65 -7.70 12.74
N PRO A 171 12.88 -7.88 13.29
CA PRO A 171 13.56 -6.79 13.96
C PRO A 171 13.81 -5.56 13.09
N ALA A 172 14.33 -5.76 11.87
CA ALA A 172 14.58 -4.65 10.96
C ALA A 172 13.27 -4.10 10.38
N ALA A 173 12.30 -4.96 10.06
CA ALA A 173 10.99 -4.51 9.56
C ALA A 173 10.27 -3.63 10.58
N LEU A 174 10.20 -4.06 11.85
CA LEU A 174 9.55 -3.32 12.93
C LEU A 174 10.30 -2.03 13.28
N LEU A 175 11.64 -2.02 13.19
CA LEU A 175 12.43 -0.80 13.36
C LEU A 175 12.06 0.25 12.32
N VAL A 176 12.00 -0.14 11.04
CA VAL A 176 11.64 0.77 9.96
C VAL A 176 10.17 1.20 10.10
N LEU A 177 9.24 0.30 10.42
CA LEU A 177 7.84 0.68 10.70
C LEU A 177 7.71 1.66 11.87
N MET A 178 8.48 1.47 12.94
CA MET A 178 8.52 2.40 14.07
C MET A 178 9.07 3.76 13.64
N PHE A 179 10.18 3.77 12.88
CA PHE A 179 10.73 5.00 12.31
C PHE A 179 9.68 5.73 11.47
N VAL A 180 8.99 5.02 10.57
CA VAL A 180 7.97 5.62 9.71
C VAL A 180 6.77 6.11 10.50
N ALA A 181 6.30 5.38 11.51
CA ALA A 181 5.19 5.82 12.36
C ALA A 181 5.50 7.15 13.08
N VAL A 182 6.73 7.30 13.58
CA VAL A 182 7.21 8.54 14.21
C VAL A 182 7.45 9.63 13.17
N ALA A 183 8.10 9.31 12.05
CA ALA A 183 8.40 10.28 11.00
C ALA A 183 7.12 10.85 10.36
N THR A 184 6.09 10.03 10.14
CA THR A 184 4.76 10.49 9.68
C THR A 184 4.21 11.56 10.63
N PHE A 185 4.28 11.34 11.94
CA PHE A 185 3.81 12.32 12.93
C PHE A 185 4.60 13.64 12.89
N LEU A 186 5.90 13.57 12.64
CA LEU A 186 6.80 14.72 12.71
C LEU A 186 6.89 15.54 11.42
N VAL A 187 6.63 14.90 10.28
CA VAL A 187 6.99 15.43 8.96
C VAL A 187 5.83 15.42 7.98
N ALA A 188 5.02 14.37 7.98
CA ALA A 188 3.97 14.23 6.97
C ALA A 188 2.79 15.17 7.30
N PRO A 189 2.13 15.75 6.27
CA PRO A 189 0.90 16.52 6.48
C PRO A 189 -0.20 15.67 7.13
N GLU A 190 -1.01 16.27 8.03
CA GLU A 190 -2.09 15.56 8.74
C GLU A 190 -3.11 14.93 7.78
N GLY A 191 -3.27 15.50 6.58
CA GLY A 191 -4.14 14.98 5.51
C GLY A 191 -3.87 13.53 5.09
N VAL A 192 -2.63 13.04 5.22
CA VAL A 192 -2.25 11.67 4.80
C VAL A 192 -2.10 10.69 5.96
N TRP A 193 -2.22 11.15 7.21
CA TRP A 193 -1.97 10.33 8.40
C TRP A 193 -2.90 9.13 8.50
N SER A 194 -4.20 9.30 8.22
CA SER A 194 -5.18 8.21 8.31
C SER A 194 -4.82 7.04 7.39
N GLN A 195 -4.43 7.33 6.15
CA GLN A 195 -3.94 6.36 5.18
C GLN A 195 -2.63 5.73 5.67
N PHE A 196 -1.61 6.54 5.94
CA PHE A 196 -0.27 6.06 6.31
C PHE A 196 -0.32 5.17 7.56
N TYR A 197 -1.08 5.54 8.58
CA TYR A 197 -1.24 4.73 9.78
C TYR A 197 -2.06 3.45 9.54
N SER A 198 -2.95 3.42 8.54
CA SER A 198 -3.68 2.20 8.15
C SER A 198 -2.76 1.21 7.46
N GLU A 199 -1.93 1.69 6.53
CA GLU A 199 -0.91 0.89 5.88
C GLU A 199 0.18 0.47 6.87
N ILE A 200 0.62 1.31 7.82
CA ILE A 200 1.56 0.87 8.89
C ILE A 200 0.95 -0.26 9.72
N THR A 201 -0.35 -0.18 10.03
CA THR A 201 -1.06 -1.24 10.78
C THR A 201 -1.11 -2.53 9.95
N ALA A 202 -1.53 -2.45 8.70
CA ALA A 202 -1.64 -3.59 7.80
C ALA A 202 -0.26 -4.23 7.53
N SER A 203 0.78 -3.43 7.34
CA SER A 203 2.18 -3.84 7.25
C SER A 203 2.69 -4.50 8.52
N THR A 204 2.36 -3.98 9.71
CA THR A 204 2.72 -4.59 11.01
C THR A 204 2.09 -5.97 11.17
N LEU A 205 0.88 -6.16 10.62
CA LEU A 205 0.13 -7.42 10.67
C LEU A 205 0.38 -8.33 9.45
N TYR A 206 1.26 -7.94 8.52
CA TYR A 206 1.54 -8.65 7.27
C TYR A 206 0.31 -8.92 6.38
N VAL A 207 -0.60 -7.94 6.33
CA VAL A 207 -1.79 -7.93 5.47
C VAL A 207 -1.85 -6.71 4.54
N GLU A 208 -0.72 -5.99 4.41
CA GLU A 208 -0.61 -4.79 3.55
C GLU A 208 -1.07 -5.06 2.13
N ASN A 209 -0.67 -6.21 1.57
CA ASN A 209 -1.01 -6.57 0.21
C ASN A 209 -2.53 -6.74 0.00
N TRP A 210 -3.26 -7.19 1.02
CA TRP A 210 -4.72 -7.29 0.96
C TRP A 210 -5.38 -5.92 1.16
N TYR A 211 -4.82 -5.08 2.02
CA TYR A 211 -5.27 -3.70 2.19
C TYR A 211 -5.13 -2.92 0.88
N LEU A 212 -3.96 -2.97 0.24
CA LEU A 212 -3.72 -2.35 -1.06
C LEU A 212 -4.56 -2.96 -2.18
N ALA A 213 -4.76 -4.28 -2.20
CA ALA A 213 -5.66 -4.90 -3.17
C ALA A 213 -7.09 -4.38 -3.03
N GLN A 214 -7.56 -4.12 -1.80
CA GLN A 214 -8.87 -3.53 -1.57
C GLN A 214 -8.92 -2.07 -2.03
N GLN A 215 -7.88 -1.28 -1.74
CA GLN A 215 -7.77 0.10 -2.21
C GLN A 215 -7.65 0.18 -3.74
N ALA A 216 -7.02 -0.80 -4.39
CA ALA A 216 -6.90 -0.85 -5.84
C ALA A 216 -8.25 -1.13 -6.54
N VAL A 217 -9.22 -1.71 -5.83
CA VAL A 217 -10.60 -1.87 -6.32
C VAL A 217 -11.49 -0.68 -5.91
N ASP A 218 -11.13 0.02 -4.83
CA ASP A 218 -11.81 1.23 -4.40
C ASP A 218 -11.23 2.45 -5.13
N TYR A 219 -11.80 2.77 -6.29
CA TYR A 219 -11.34 3.86 -7.15
C TYR A 219 -11.18 5.22 -6.41
N LEU A 220 -11.98 5.49 -5.37
CA LEU A 220 -11.85 6.72 -4.57
C LEU A 220 -10.56 6.80 -3.75
N GLY A 221 -9.86 5.68 -3.56
CA GLY A 221 -8.53 5.58 -2.95
C GLY A 221 -7.38 5.37 -3.96
N ALA A 222 -7.69 5.10 -5.24
CA ALA A 222 -6.67 4.79 -6.26
C ALA A 222 -5.77 5.99 -6.63
N ASP A 223 -6.27 7.22 -6.48
CA ASP A 223 -5.51 8.46 -6.69
C ASP A 223 -4.74 8.95 -5.44
N ALA A 224 -4.80 8.18 -4.33
CA ALA A 224 -4.10 8.55 -3.11
C ALA A 224 -2.57 8.47 -3.32
N PRO A 225 -1.79 9.40 -2.73
CA PRO A 225 -0.35 9.32 -2.81
C PRO A 225 0.15 8.01 -2.18
N PRO A 226 1.25 7.43 -2.72
CA PRO A 226 1.83 6.23 -2.16
C PRO A 226 2.27 6.45 -0.71
N SER A 227 1.99 5.49 0.17
CA SER A 227 2.43 5.58 1.56
C SER A 227 3.92 5.21 1.71
N PRO A 228 4.59 5.69 2.77
CA PRO A 228 5.99 5.36 3.05
C PRO A 228 6.21 3.89 3.43
N VAL A 229 5.16 3.07 3.55
CA VAL A 229 5.26 1.63 3.83
C VAL A 229 4.64 0.76 2.74
N GLN A 230 4.14 1.34 1.65
CA GLN A 230 3.45 0.60 0.60
C GLN A 230 4.25 -0.62 0.10
N HIS A 231 5.57 -0.50 -0.04
CA HIS A 231 6.47 -1.59 -0.45
C HIS A 231 6.47 -2.82 0.49
N TYR A 232 5.90 -2.75 1.69
CA TYR A 232 5.71 -3.90 2.59
C TYR A 232 4.67 -4.91 2.09
N TRP A 233 3.94 -4.60 1.02
CA TRP A 233 3.04 -5.56 0.37
C TRP A 233 3.78 -6.84 -0.03
N THR A 234 5.00 -6.74 -0.57
CA THR A 234 5.79 -7.91 -0.99
C THR A 234 6.18 -8.76 0.21
N LEU A 235 6.53 -8.11 1.32
CA LEU A 235 6.90 -8.75 2.57
C LEU A 235 5.70 -9.45 3.21
N SER A 236 4.50 -8.87 3.08
CA SER A 236 3.25 -9.49 3.52
C SER A 236 2.96 -10.77 2.75
N VAL A 237 3.10 -10.77 1.42
CA VAL A 237 2.98 -11.97 0.59
C VAL A 237 4.01 -13.03 0.99
N GLU A 238 5.26 -12.61 1.21
CA GLU A 238 6.35 -13.50 1.59
C GLU A 238 6.16 -14.13 2.99
N GLU A 239 5.71 -13.38 3.99
CA GLU A 239 5.42 -13.90 5.33
C GLU A 239 4.19 -14.83 5.34
N GLN A 240 3.16 -14.53 4.55
CA GLN A 240 2.03 -15.44 4.35
C GLN A 240 2.49 -16.78 3.75
N PHE A 241 3.41 -16.74 2.78
CA PHE A 241 4.09 -17.93 2.28
C PHE A 241 4.88 -18.64 3.41
N TYR A 242 5.66 -17.93 4.22
CA TYR A 242 6.41 -18.54 5.33
C TYR A 242 5.53 -19.15 6.44
N LEU A 243 4.30 -18.67 6.59
CA LEU A 243 3.34 -19.23 7.52
C LEU A 243 2.74 -20.54 6.97
N VAL A 244 2.27 -20.54 5.72
CA VAL A 244 1.49 -21.65 5.14
C VAL A 244 2.37 -22.75 4.56
N TRP A 245 3.45 -22.40 3.87
CA TRP A 245 4.27 -23.35 3.10
C TRP A 245 4.91 -24.47 3.95
N PRO A 246 5.45 -24.20 5.16
CA PRO A 246 5.98 -25.25 6.02
C PRO A 246 4.91 -26.24 6.49
N VAL A 247 3.67 -25.78 6.67
CA VAL A 247 2.55 -26.65 7.07
C VAL A 247 2.21 -27.62 5.95
N ILE A 248 2.16 -27.15 4.69
CA ILE A 248 1.95 -28.01 3.52
C ILE A 248 3.02 -29.10 3.45
N ILE A 249 4.30 -28.73 3.56
CA ILE A 249 5.40 -29.69 3.50
C ILE A 249 5.39 -30.65 4.70
N LEU A 250 5.02 -30.18 5.89
CA LEU A 250 4.85 -31.04 7.07
C LEU A 250 3.74 -32.06 6.85
N ILE A 251 2.57 -31.66 6.33
CA ILE A 251 1.46 -32.57 6.04
C ILE A 251 1.90 -33.66 5.05
N ILE A 252 2.57 -33.27 3.96
CA ILE A 252 3.11 -34.22 2.97
C ILE A 252 4.08 -35.19 3.65
N THR A 253 4.96 -34.68 4.50
CA THR A 253 5.95 -35.49 5.24
C THR A 253 5.29 -36.45 6.22
N ALA A 254 4.24 -36.01 6.93
CA ALA A 254 3.53 -36.80 7.95
C ALA A 254 2.66 -37.90 7.31
N VAL A 255 1.86 -37.56 6.29
CA VAL A 255 1.00 -38.50 5.55
C VAL A 255 1.84 -39.58 4.88
N LEU A 256 3.00 -39.23 4.36
CA LEU A 256 3.90 -40.15 3.67
C LEU A 256 5.07 -40.60 4.57
N SER A 257 4.93 -40.53 5.88
CA SER A 257 6.00 -40.85 6.84
C SER A 257 6.54 -42.27 6.68
N ARG A 258 5.69 -43.22 6.29
CA ARG A 258 6.05 -44.61 6.00
C ARG A 258 6.49 -44.87 4.54
N ALA A 259 6.36 -43.88 3.66
CA ALA A 259 6.72 -44.03 2.26
C ALA A 259 8.22 -43.83 2.04
N ALA A 260 8.76 -44.49 1.01
CA ALA A 260 10.14 -44.29 0.57
C ALA A 260 10.41 -42.80 0.29
N ALA A 261 11.64 -42.34 0.57
CA ALA A 261 12.03 -40.93 0.37
C ALA A 261 11.81 -40.45 -1.08
N GLY A 262 11.95 -41.35 -2.07
CA GLY A 262 11.64 -41.07 -3.47
C GLY A 262 10.15 -40.77 -3.71
N THR A 263 9.24 -41.52 -3.07
CA THR A 263 7.79 -41.29 -3.14
C THR A 263 7.43 -39.95 -2.50
N ARG A 264 7.92 -39.70 -1.27
CA ARG A 264 7.73 -38.41 -0.58
C ARG A 264 8.14 -37.22 -1.44
N ARG A 265 9.29 -37.35 -2.11
CA ARG A 265 9.83 -36.31 -2.99
C ARG A 265 8.97 -36.12 -4.25
N ARG A 266 8.55 -37.20 -4.91
CA ARG A 266 7.67 -37.13 -6.11
C ARG A 266 6.31 -36.54 -5.77
N THR A 267 5.70 -36.95 -4.66
CA THR A 267 4.43 -36.39 -4.21
C THR A 267 4.57 -34.93 -3.82
N GLY A 268 5.64 -34.56 -3.10
CA GLY A 268 5.93 -33.17 -2.78
C GLY A 268 6.07 -32.29 -4.04
N PHE A 269 6.82 -32.77 -5.03
CA PHE A 269 6.93 -32.12 -6.33
C PHE A 269 5.56 -31.99 -7.03
N ALA A 270 4.77 -33.06 -7.08
CA ALA A 270 3.46 -33.05 -7.73
C ALA A 270 2.48 -32.07 -7.06
N VAL A 271 2.42 -32.04 -5.73
CA VAL A 271 1.57 -31.11 -4.97
C VAL A 271 1.96 -29.66 -5.26
N LEU A 272 3.27 -29.35 -5.21
CA LEU A 272 3.75 -28.01 -5.53
C LEU A 272 3.50 -27.64 -6.99
N ALA A 273 3.57 -28.59 -7.92
CA ALA A 273 3.29 -28.35 -9.33
C ALA A 273 1.81 -28.02 -9.56
N VAL A 274 0.91 -28.71 -8.86
CA VAL A 274 -0.53 -28.40 -8.87
C VAL A 274 -0.80 -27.01 -8.30
N ILE A 275 -0.19 -26.67 -7.15
CA ILE A 275 -0.31 -25.32 -6.55
C ILE A 275 0.21 -24.25 -7.52
N ALA A 276 1.37 -24.48 -8.14
CA ALA A 276 1.96 -23.58 -9.12
C ALA A 276 1.05 -23.38 -10.33
N ALA A 277 0.53 -24.47 -10.91
CA ALA A 277 -0.34 -24.41 -12.07
C ALA A 277 -1.67 -23.70 -11.76
N ALA A 278 -2.29 -24.02 -10.61
CA ALA A 278 -3.54 -23.38 -10.19
C ALA A 278 -3.35 -21.88 -9.92
N SER A 279 -2.28 -21.50 -9.22
CA SER A 279 -1.94 -20.11 -8.94
C SER A 279 -1.58 -19.33 -10.20
N LEU A 280 -0.81 -19.92 -11.13
CA LEU A 280 -0.49 -19.28 -12.40
C LEU A 280 -1.74 -19.11 -13.27
N ALA A 281 -2.60 -20.12 -13.36
CA ALA A 281 -3.85 -20.03 -14.11
C ALA A 281 -4.78 -18.96 -13.54
N PHE A 282 -4.91 -18.90 -12.20
CA PHE A 282 -5.65 -17.84 -11.52
C PHE A 282 -5.00 -16.46 -11.71
N GLY A 283 -3.66 -16.38 -11.65
CA GLY A 283 -2.89 -15.17 -11.93
C GLY A 283 -3.16 -14.64 -13.33
N ILE A 284 -3.13 -15.49 -14.35
CA ILE A 284 -3.43 -15.12 -15.74
C ILE A 284 -4.87 -14.63 -15.88
N SER A 285 -5.84 -15.38 -15.34
CA SER A 285 -7.26 -15.02 -15.49
C SER A 285 -7.64 -13.75 -14.72
N TYR A 286 -7.13 -13.58 -13.49
CA TYR A 286 -7.44 -12.42 -12.65
C TYR A 286 -6.66 -11.17 -13.09
N THR A 287 -5.41 -11.31 -13.54
CA THR A 287 -4.69 -10.18 -14.15
C THR A 287 -5.39 -9.70 -15.41
N ALA A 288 -5.99 -10.62 -16.18
CA ALA A 288 -6.74 -10.21 -17.36
C ALA A 288 -7.93 -9.32 -16.99
N SER A 289 -8.65 -9.59 -15.88
CA SER A 289 -9.87 -8.90 -15.48
C SER A 289 -9.71 -7.76 -14.47
N ASN A 290 -8.66 -7.76 -13.66
CA ASN A 290 -8.34 -6.70 -12.69
C ASN A 290 -6.82 -6.69 -12.38
N PRO A 291 -5.98 -6.12 -13.28
CA PRO A 291 -4.53 -6.06 -13.08
C PRO A 291 -4.10 -5.40 -11.76
N PRO A 292 -4.65 -4.23 -11.34
CA PRO A 292 -4.23 -3.57 -10.10
C PRO A 292 -4.42 -4.42 -8.85
N ALA A 293 -5.57 -5.10 -8.69
CA ALA A 293 -5.77 -6.00 -7.57
C ALA A 293 -4.95 -7.29 -7.70
N ALA A 294 -4.86 -7.85 -8.92
CA ALA A 294 -4.08 -9.06 -9.20
C ALA A 294 -2.59 -8.89 -8.87
N PHE A 295 -2.08 -7.67 -8.97
CA PHE A 295 -0.70 -7.33 -8.63
C PHE A 295 -0.36 -7.64 -7.17
N PHE A 296 -1.28 -7.38 -6.23
CA PHE A 296 -1.02 -7.45 -4.78
C PHE A 296 -1.45 -8.78 -4.12
N ILE A 297 -2.48 -9.45 -4.62
CA ILE A 297 -3.05 -10.59 -3.88
C ILE A 297 -2.14 -11.83 -3.89
N THR A 298 -2.02 -12.50 -2.76
CA THR A 298 -1.15 -13.67 -2.59
C THR A 298 -1.43 -14.84 -3.56
N PRO A 299 -2.69 -15.20 -3.88
CA PRO A 299 -2.98 -16.35 -4.73
C PRO A 299 -2.48 -16.23 -6.19
N THR A 300 -2.29 -15.02 -6.70
CA THR A 300 -1.76 -14.80 -8.06
C THR A 300 -0.23 -14.86 -8.11
N ARG A 301 0.43 -14.85 -6.94
CA ARG A 301 1.89 -14.78 -6.77
C ARG A 301 2.53 -16.06 -6.26
N ILE A 302 1.75 -16.94 -5.61
CA ILE A 302 2.29 -18.12 -4.94
C ILE A 302 3.01 -19.10 -5.89
N TRP A 303 2.65 -19.11 -7.19
CA TRP A 303 3.34 -19.92 -8.20
C TRP A 303 4.82 -19.55 -8.37
N GLU A 304 5.20 -18.30 -8.12
CA GLU A 304 6.59 -17.80 -8.23
C GLU A 304 7.47 -18.46 -7.16
N PHE A 305 6.97 -18.52 -5.91
CA PHE A 305 7.59 -19.29 -4.84
C PHE A 305 7.57 -20.79 -5.13
N ALA A 306 6.47 -21.30 -5.67
CA ALA A 306 6.33 -22.71 -6.01
C ALA A 306 7.36 -23.13 -7.08
N ALA A 307 7.67 -22.29 -8.07
CA ALA A 307 8.68 -22.53 -9.10
C ALA A 307 10.08 -22.75 -8.48
N GLY A 308 10.46 -21.90 -7.53
CA GLY A 308 11.68 -22.10 -6.72
C GLY A 308 11.62 -23.39 -5.89
N GLY A 309 10.48 -23.67 -5.28
CA GLY A 309 10.26 -24.90 -4.48
C GLY A 309 10.34 -26.18 -5.32
N LEU A 310 9.81 -26.18 -6.54
CA LEU A 310 9.90 -27.27 -7.49
C LEU A 310 11.36 -27.55 -7.87
N LEU A 311 12.15 -26.49 -8.11
CA LEU A 311 13.59 -26.63 -8.31
C LEU A 311 14.28 -27.25 -7.09
N ALA A 312 13.87 -26.86 -5.88
CA ALA A 312 14.41 -27.44 -4.65
C ALA A 312 14.09 -28.94 -4.56
N TYR A 313 12.86 -29.38 -4.83
CA TYR A 313 12.52 -30.81 -4.92
C TYR A 313 13.29 -31.52 -6.05
N ALA A 314 13.46 -30.90 -7.21
CA ALA A 314 14.16 -31.47 -8.36
C ALA A 314 15.67 -31.65 -8.11
N THR A 315 16.28 -30.84 -7.25
CA THR A 315 17.72 -30.86 -6.97
C THR A 315 18.10 -31.46 -5.62
N THR A 316 17.17 -31.54 -4.66
CA THR A 316 17.47 -32.13 -3.34
C THR A 316 17.73 -33.63 -3.48
N GLY A 317 18.95 -34.06 -3.15
CA GLY A 317 19.38 -35.45 -3.24
C GLY A 317 19.90 -35.89 -4.62
N LEU A 318 19.92 -35.00 -5.61
CA LEU A 318 20.54 -35.24 -6.92
C LEU A 318 21.64 -34.22 -7.17
N ARG A 319 22.84 -34.68 -7.54
CA ARG A 319 23.84 -33.80 -8.16
C ARG A 319 23.67 -33.94 -9.66
N PRO A 320 23.18 -32.91 -10.38
CA PRO A 320 23.16 -32.98 -11.83
C PRO A 320 24.60 -33.16 -12.33
N VAL A 321 24.86 -34.28 -13.03
CA VAL A 321 26.12 -34.54 -13.74
C VAL A 321 26.05 -33.80 -15.08
N VAL A 322 25.83 -32.48 -15.02
CA VAL A 322 25.77 -31.62 -16.21
C VAL A 322 27.07 -30.84 -16.32
N ARG A 323 27.64 -30.81 -17.52
CA ARG A 323 28.91 -30.14 -17.78
C ARG A 323 28.81 -28.63 -17.57
N ASP A 324 29.87 -28.03 -17.02
CA ASP A 324 29.93 -26.60 -16.69
C ASP A 324 29.67 -25.63 -17.87
N PRO A 325 30.09 -25.89 -19.12
CA PRO A 325 29.72 -25.06 -20.26
C PRO A 325 28.20 -24.90 -20.43
N TYR A 326 27.44 -26.00 -20.35
CA TYR A 326 25.98 -25.94 -20.48
C TYR A 326 25.35 -25.14 -19.33
N ARG A 327 25.81 -25.37 -18.09
CA ARG A 327 25.37 -24.59 -16.92
C ARG A 327 25.65 -23.10 -17.09
N ALA A 328 26.80 -22.75 -17.66
CA ALA A 328 27.15 -21.35 -17.92
C ALA A 328 26.26 -20.71 -19.00
N VAL A 329 25.88 -21.44 -20.08
CA VAL A 329 24.88 -20.97 -21.05
C VAL A 329 23.54 -20.71 -20.35
N VAL A 330 23.04 -21.69 -19.58
CA VAL A 330 21.77 -21.54 -18.85
C VAL A 330 21.80 -20.37 -17.88
N SER A 331 22.92 -20.15 -17.19
CA SER A 331 23.09 -18.99 -16.31
C SER A 331 23.01 -17.66 -17.07
N TRP A 332 23.64 -17.56 -18.25
CA TRP A 332 23.56 -16.34 -19.06
C TRP A 332 22.17 -16.12 -19.65
N LEU A 333 21.51 -17.17 -20.14
CA LEU A 333 20.13 -17.09 -20.62
C LEU A 333 19.17 -16.64 -19.51
N GLY A 334 19.36 -17.15 -18.29
CA GLY A 334 18.57 -16.73 -17.13
C GLY A 334 18.79 -15.26 -16.75
N LEU A 335 20.05 -14.79 -16.77
CA LEU A 335 20.38 -13.38 -16.55
C LEU A 335 19.81 -12.49 -17.67
N LEU A 336 19.87 -12.94 -18.92
CA LEU A 336 19.32 -12.23 -20.08
C LEU A 336 17.79 -12.13 -19.98
N ALA A 337 17.10 -13.19 -19.56
CA ALA A 337 15.66 -13.16 -19.34
C ALA A 337 15.26 -12.12 -18.29
N ILE A 338 15.97 -12.06 -17.16
CA ILE A 338 15.74 -11.04 -16.13
C ILE A 338 16.04 -9.64 -16.70
N PHE A 339 17.14 -9.48 -17.42
CA PHE A 339 17.51 -8.20 -18.04
C PHE A 339 16.45 -7.70 -19.02
N ILE A 340 15.93 -8.59 -19.89
CA ILE A 340 14.84 -8.25 -20.80
C ILE A 340 13.60 -7.81 -20.02
N ALA A 341 13.19 -8.54 -18.99
CA ALA A 341 12.05 -8.15 -18.16
C ALA A 341 12.24 -6.77 -17.51
N VAL A 342 13.44 -6.49 -16.98
CA VAL A 342 13.75 -5.21 -16.30
C VAL A 342 13.71 -4.00 -17.23
N PHE A 343 14.10 -4.15 -18.51
CA PHE A 343 14.22 -3.02 -19.44
C PHE A 343 13.11 -2.96 -20.51
N ALA A 344 12.43 -4.07 -20.79
CA ALA A 344 11.37 -4.12 -21.80
C ALA A 344 9.96 -3.98 -21.21
N TYR A 345 9.77 -4.27 -19.92
CA TYR A 345 8.46 -4.11 -19.28
C TYR A 345 8.24 -2.67 -18.83
N THR A 346 6.97 -2.29 -18.77
CA THR A 346 6.49 -0.95 -18.41
C THR A 346 5.28 -1.05 -17.50
N GLU A 347 4.80 0.07 -16.98
CA GLU A 347 3.55 0.14 -16.20
C GLU A 347 2.32 -0.36 -16.98
N GLU A 348 2.38 -0.34 -18.32
CA GLU A 348 1.32 -0.86 -19.19
C GLU A 348 1.34 -2.40 -19.33
N THR A 349 2.40 -3.06 -18.89
CA THR A 349 2.55 -4.51 -19.00
C THR A 349 1.59 -5.21 -18.02
N PRO A 350 0.61 -6.01 -18.49
CA PRO A 350 -0.31 -6.71 -17.59
C PRO A 350 0.46 -7.71 -16.70
N PHE A 351 0.48 -7.47 -15.39
CA PHE A 351 1.34 -8.18 -14.44
C PHE A 351 0.57 -8.61 -13.18
N PRO A 352 0.85 -9.78 -12.55
CA PRO A 352 1.88 -10.79 -12.88
C PRO A 352 1.67 -11.49 -14.22
N GLY A 353 0.43 -11.91 -14.51
CA GLY A 353 0.05 -12.59 -15.75
C GLY A 353 1.07 -13.61 -16.29
N VAL A 354 1.18 -13.69 -17.61
CA VAL A 354 2.22 -14.48 -18.31
C VAL A 354 3.58 -13.76 -18.25
N ALA A 355 3.59 -12.43 -18.13
CA ALA A 355 4.80 -11.62 -18.13
C ALA A 355 5.77 -12.00 -16.99
N ALA A 356 5.26 -12.34 -15.80
CA ALA A 356 6.06 -12.77 -14.66
C ALA A 356 6.81 -14.11 -14.90
N MET A 357 6.41 -14.92 -15.89
CA MET A 357 7.13 -16.16 -16.25
C MET A 357 8.59 -15.89 -16.63
N LEU A 358 8.86 -14.84 -17.39
CA LEU A 358 10.20 -14.53 -17.89
C LEU A 358 11.23 -14.29 -16.76
N PRO A 359 11.02 -13.35 -15.82
CA PRO A 359 11.96 -13.13 -14.72
C PRO A 359 12.02 -14.32 -13.74
N VAL A 360 10.89 -14.99 -13.47
CA VAL A 360 10.84 -16.13 -12.53
C VAL A 360 11.62 -17.33 -13.08
N PHE A 361 11.39 -17.73 -14.33
CA PHE A 361 12.16 -18.81 -14.94
C PHE A 361 13.62 -18.41 -15.19
N GLY A 362 13.88 -17.12 -15.44
CA GLY A 362 15.24 -16.58 -15.45
C GLY A 362 15.98 -16.81 -14.13
N ALA A 363 15.34 -16.48 -13.00
CA ALA A 363 15.88 -16.73 -11.67
C ALA A 363 16.08 -18.23 -11.40
N VAL A 364 15.08 -19.06 -11.68
CA VAL A 364 15.16 -20.53 -11.55
C VAL A 364 16.31 -21.10 -12.38
N ALA A 365 16.52 -20.63 -13.61
CA ALA A 365 17.61 -21.05 -14.48
C ALA A 365 18.99 -20.71 -13.88
N VAL A 366 19.17 -19.51 -13.34
CA VAL A 366 20.42 -19.10 -12.67
C VAL A 366 20.66 -19.92 -11.40
N ILE A 367 19.63 -20.15 -10.58
CA ILE A 367 19.75 -20.97 -9.35
C ILE A 367 20.11 -22.43 -9.69
N TRP A 368 19.49 -22.99 -10.73
CA TRP A 368 19.79 -24.33 -11.23
C TRP A 368 21.23 -24.43 -11.76
N ALA A 369 21.66 -23.44 -12.54
CA ALA A 369 23.01 -23.38 -13.08
C ALA A 369 24.08 -23.33 -11.98
N GLY A 370 23.81 -22.66 -10.85
CA GLY A 370 24.73 -22.58 -9.72
C GLY A 370 25.98 -21.76 -10.07
N ALA A 371 27.16 -22.29 -9.70
CA ALA A 371 28.46 -21.66 -9.96
C ALA A 371 29.32 -22.49 -10.95
N PRO A 372 29.07 -22.43 -12.27
CA PRO A 372 29.91 -23.10 -13.27
C PRO A 372 31.34 -22.54 -13.28
N LYS A 373 32.35 -23.39 -13.50
CA LYS A 373 33.77 -23.02 -13.35
C LYS A 373 34.47 -22.61 -14.65
N VAL A 374 33.77 -22.62 -15.79
CA VAL A 374 34.33 -22.20 -17.07
C VAL A 374 34.67 -20.69 -17.07
N ARG A 375 35.72 -20.29 -17.78
CA ARG A 375 36.27 -18.92 -17.71
C ARG A 375 35.27 -17.81 -18.07
N TRP A 376 34.37 -18.08 -19.01
CA TRP A 376 33.34 -17.15 -19.51
C TRP A 376 32.01 -17.22 -18.74
N ALA A 377 31.93 -18.05 -17.69
CA ALA A 377 30.76 -18.08 -16.82
C ALA A 377 30.60 -16.73 -16.08
N PRO A 378 29.36 -16.31 -15.78
CA PRO A 378 29.11 -15.09 -15.00
C PRO A 378 29.60 -15.21 -13.55
N THR A 379 30.00 -16.40 -13.12
CA THR A 379 30.39 -16.76 -11.74
C THR A 379 31.45 -15.84 -11.14
N ARG A 380 32.46 -15.40 -11.91
CA ARG A 380 33.48 -14.49 -11.41
C ARG A 380 32.92 -13.09 -11.13
N ALA A 381 32.12 -12.55 -12.04
CA ALA A 381 31.47 -11.26 -11.87
C ALA A 381 30.51 -11.30 -10.68
N MET A 382 29.63 -12.31 -10.64
CA MET A 382 28.69 -12.54 -9.53
C MET A 382 29.38 -12.68 -8.18
N GLY A 383 30.57 -13.29 -8.14
CA GLY A 383 31.34 -13.52 -6.90
C GLY A 383 32.15 -12.34 -6.38
N THR A 384 32.07 -11.16 -6.99
CA THR A 384 32.78 -9.96 -6.52
C THR A 384 32.26 -9.51 -5.15
N ALA A 385 33.17 -8.99 -4.30
CA ALA A 385 32.82 -8.58 -2.95
C ALA A 385 31.68 -7.54 -2.88
N PRO A 386 31.60 -6.52 -3.77
CA PRO A 386 30.49 -5.57 -3.77
C PRO A 386 29.14 -6.23 -4.03
N ILE A 387 29.04 -7.10 -5.04
CA ILE A 387 27.79 -7.80 -5.38
C ILE A 387 27.35 -8.70 -4.23
N GLN A 388 28.29 -9.45 -3.66
CA GLN A 388 28.00 -10.32 -2.52
C GLN A 388 27.56 -9.51 -1.29
N TRP A 389 28.19 -8.36 -1.05
CA TRP A 389 27.84 -7.49 0.07
C TRP A 389 26.45 -6.88 -0.09
N VAL A 390 26.14 -6.28 -1.25
CA VAL A 390 24.81 -5.73 -1.55
C VAL A 390 23.74 -6.83 -1.48
N GLY A 391 24.02 -8.01 -2.03
CA GLY A 391 23.13 -9.17 -1.90
C GLY A 391 22.87 -9.54 -0.44
N ASP A 392 23.87 -9.42 0.43
CA ASP A 392 23.76 -9.74 1.85
C ASP A 392 22.96 -8.69 2.64
N VAL A 393 23.11 -7.39 2.33
CA VAL A 393 22.33 -6.28 2.94
C VAL A 393 21.00 -5.99 2.23
N SER A 394 20.67 -6.72 1.15
CA SER A 394 19.52 -6.44 0.27
C SER A 394 18.19 -6.26 1.00
N TYR A 395 17.95 -7.02 2.07
CA TYR A 395 16.72 -6.91 2.85
C TYR A 395 16.60 -5.54 3.54
N SER A 396 17.64 -5.12 4.27
CA SER A 396 17.69 -3.80 4.88
C SER A 396 17.65 -2.66 3.85
N ILE A 397 18.29 -2.81 2.68
CA ILE A 397 18.19 -1.82 1.59
C ILE A 397 16.72 -1.68 1.14
N TYR A 398 16.06 -2.82 0.91
CA TYR A 398 14.65 -2.85 0.53
C TYR A 398 13.76 -2.17 1.58
N LEU A 399 14.02 -2.32 2.87
CA LEU A 399 13.21 -1.65 3.89
C LEU A 399 13.38 -0.13 3.87
N TRP A 400 14.61 0.39 3.79
CA TRP A 400 14.90 1.82 3.93
C TRP A 400 14.70 2.67 2.68
N HIS A 401 14.83 2.09 1.48
CA HIS A 401 14.86 2.90 0.25
C HIS A 401 13.57 3.68 -0.02
N TRP A 402 12.41 3.07 0.27
CA TRP A 402 11.10 3.60 -0.05
C TRP A 402 10.62 4.65 0.95
N PRO A 403 10.65 4.43 2.29
CA PRO A 403 10.23 5.46 3.22
C PRO A 403 11.05 6.76 3.08
N LEU A 404 12.36 6.64 2.82
CA LEU A 404 13.21 7.80 2.57
C LEU A 404 12.79 8.55 1.30
N LEU A 405 12.46 7.83 0.23
CA LEU A 405 11.98 8.43 -1.01
C LEU A 405 10.65 9.16 -0.83
N ILE A 406 9.71 8.57 -0.06
CA ILE A 406 8.36 9.11 0.12
C ILE A 406 8.29 10.24 1.15
N LEU A 407 9.10 10.19 2.22
CA LEU A 407 9.04 11.20 3.30
C LEU A 407 9.87 12.46 3.00
N THR A 408 10.92 12.36 2.17
CA THR A 408 11.81 13.51 1.91
C THR A 408 11.13 14.70 1.20
N PRO A 409 10.20 14.51 0.23
CA PRO A 409 9.45 15.62 -0.35
C PRO A 409 8.71 16.46 0.69
N PHE A 410 8.15 15.82 1.74
CA PHE A 410 7.49 16.52 2.84
C PHE A 410 8.47 17.29 3.74
N LEU A 411 9.73 16.84 3.84
CA LEU A 411 10.78 17.57 4.59
C LEU A 411 11.30 18.80 3.85
N LEU A 412 11.42 18.70 2.53
CA LEU A 412 12.06 19.74 1.71
C LEU A 412 11.06 20.72 1.07
N ASP A 413 9.76 20.38 1.09
CA ASP A 413 8.69 21.15 0.43
C ASP A 413 8.96 21.37 -1.07
N GLU A 414 9.61 20.39 -1.71
CA GLU A 414 9.99 20.44 -3.12
C GLU A 414 10.08 19.05 -3.76
N LYS A 415 10.04 19.02 -5.10
CA LYS A 415 10.28 17.80 -5.89
C LYS A 415 11.75 17.41 -5.82
N LEU A 416 12.02 16.11 -5.65
CA LEU A 416 13.39 15.61 -5.52
C LEU A 416 14.17 15.70 -6.84
N GLY A 417 15.20 16.55 -6.85
CA GLY A 417 16.22 16.54 -7.90
C GLY A 417 17.12 15.30 -7.87
N ASN A 418 17.87 15.08 -8.95
CA ASN A 418 18.74 13.90 -9.09
C ASN A 418 19.85 13.84 -8.01
N VAL A 419 20.37 14.98 -7.57
CA VAL A 419 21.39 15.04 -6.50
C VAL A 419 20.82 14.51 -5.18
N THR A 420 19.63 14.96 -4.80
CA THR A 420 18.93 14.50 -3.60
C THR A 420 18.61 13.02 -3.68
N LYS A 421 18.12 12.54 -4.83
CA LYS A 421 17.88 11.11 -5.10
C LYS A 421 19.13 10.24 -4.88
N ILE A 422 20.28 10.66 -5.42
CA ILE A 422 21.55 9.94 -5.21
C ILE A 422 21.96 9.96 -3.73
N ALA A 423 21.83 11.10 -3.06
CA ALA A 423 22.11 11.20 -1.62
C ALA A 423 21.24 10.26 -0.77
N LEU A 424 19.95 10.12 -1.11
CA LEU A 424 19.04 9.20 -0.45
C LEU A 424 19.40 7.72 -0.69
N ILE A 425 19.92 7.35 -1.86
CA ILE A 425 20.44 5.99 -2.10
C ILE A 425 21.67 5.73 -1.22
N VAL A 426 22.59 6.68 -1.13
CA VAL A 426 23.77 6.56 -0.24
C VAL A 426 23.33 6.42 1.21
N LEU A 427 22.37 7.23 1.64
CA LEU A 427 21.78 7.14 2.99
C LEU A 427 21.09 5.79 3.22
N THR A 428 20.34 5.29 2.25
CA THR A 428 19.70 3.96 2.29
C THR A 428 20.74 2.87 2.52
N VAL A 429 21.83 2.87 1.76
CA VAL A 429 22.90 1.87 1.88
C VAL A 429 23.61 1.99 3.24
N ALA A 430 23.83 3.21 3.72
CA ALA A 430 24.42 3.45 5.04
C ALA A 430 23.53 2.94 6.18
N LEU A 431 22.24 3.32 6.17
CA LEU A 431 21.26 2.84 7.16
C LEU A 431 21.11 1.33 7.08
N ALA A 432 21.10 0.75 5.88
CA ALA A 432 21.01 -0.69 5.72
C ALA A 432 22.22 -1.43 6.32
N ALA A 433 23.43 -0.89 6.14
CA ALA A 433 24.63 -1.44 6.75
C ALA A 433 24.59 -1.37 8.29
N VAL A 434 24.09 -0.26 8.84
CA VAL A 434 23.92 -0.04 10.28
C VAL A 434 22.85 -0.98 10.85
N THR A 435 21.67 -1.03 10.25
CA THR A 435 20.56 -1.92 10.66
C THR A 435 20.99 -3.37 10.64
N LYS A 436 21.67 -3.82 9.57
CA LYS A 436 22.17 -5.19 9.53
C LYS A 436 23.15 -5.49 10.65
N LYS A 437 24.15 -4.62 10.86
CA LYS A 437 25.22 -4.86 11.85
C LYS A 437 24.72 -4.81 13.29
N TYR A 438 23.83 -3.87 13.62
CA TYR A 438 23.45 -3.59 15.01
C TYR A 438 22.07 -4.13 15.40
N VAL A 439 21.24 -4.54 14.44
CA VAL A 439 19.88 -5.02 14.70
C VAL A 439 19.72 -6.45 14.19
N GLU A 440 19.93 -6.69 12.90
CA GLU A 440 19.72 -8.02 12.31
C GLU A 440 20.71 -9.06 12.84
N ASP A 441 22.01 -8.84 12.69
CA ASP A 441 23.04 -9.82 13.04
C ASP A 441 23.05 -10.19 14.53
N PRO A 442 22.93 -9.24 15.47
CA PRO A 442 22.87 -9.56 16.91
C PRO A 442 21.64 -10.39 17.28
N ILE A 443 20.46 -10.11 16.69
CA ILE A 443 19.23 -10.84 17.02
C ILE A 443 19.19 -12.21 16.31
N ARG A 444 19.73 -12.28 15.09
CA ARG A 444 19.80 -13.50 14.29
C ARG A 444 20.79 -14.52 14.84
N SER A 445 21.97 -14.07 15.28
CA SER A 445 23.11 -14.93 15.62
C SER A 445 23.58 -14.81 17.07
N GLY A 446 23.07 -13.85 17.84
CA GLY A 446 23.48 -13.64 19.21
C GLY A 446 23.08 -14.81 20.14
N PRO A 447 23.96 -15.22 21.06
CA PRO A 447 23.74 -16.39 21.91
C PRO A 447 22.50 -16.24 22.79
N VAL A 448 22.23 -15.04 23.32
CA VAL A 448 21.11 -14.81 24.24
C VAL A 448 19.74 -15.10 23.62
N LEU A 449 19.56 -14.85 22.31
CA LEU A 449 18.28 -15.08 21.61
C LEU A 449 18.26 -16.39 20.83
N THR A 450 19.40 -16.87 20.35
CA THR A 450 19.51 -18.15 19.64
C THR A 450 19.47 -19.36 20.58
N LEU A 451 19.90 -19.21 21.85
CA LEU A 451 19.83 -20.24 22.89
C LEU A 451 18.44 -20.34 23.55
N ARG A 452 17.53 -19.39 23.31
CA ARG A 452 16.19 -19.39 23.93
C ARG A 452 15.15 -20.16 23.12
N ARG A 453 14.20 -20.78 23.84
CA ARG A 453 13.07 -21.53 23.29
C ARG A 453 12.23 -20.68 22.33
N PRO A 454 11.62 -21.26 21.27
CA PRO A 454 10.81 -20.54 20.28
C PRO A 454 9.78 -19.56 20.87
N ARG A 455 9.13 -19.92 21.99
CA ARG A 455 8.16 -19.08 22.70
C ARG A 455 8.70 -17.68 23.03
N THR A 456 9.97 -17.57 23.43
CA THR A 456 10.57 -16.27 23.76
C THR A 456 10.70 -15.36 22.54
N THR A 457 11.02 -15.93 21.37
CA THR A 457 11.09 -15.19 20.12
C THR A 457 9.71 -14.65 19.73
N PHE A 458 8.67 -15.47 19.89
CA PHE A 458 7.30 -15.03 19.62
C PHE A 458 6.83 -13.93 20.58
N LEU A 459 7.17 -14.02 21.87
CA LEU A 459 6.85 -12.95 22.83
C LEU A 459 7.54 -11.62 22.47
N TRP A 460 8.82 -11.65 22.06
CA TRP A 460 9.52 -10.45 21.60
C TRP A 460 8.96 -9.90 20.30
N ALA A 461 8.60 -10.77 19.35
CA ALA A 461 7.92 -10.38 18.12
C ALA A 461 6.60 -9.66 18.41
N LEU A 462 5.75 -10.27 19.26
CA LEU A 462 4.49 -9.69 19.68
C LEU A 462 4.67 -8.36 20.42
N ALA A 463 5.65 -8.27 21.32
CA ALA A 463 5.95 -7.02 22.01
C ALA A 463 6.41 -5.92 21.03
N GLY A 464 7.24 -6.26 20.05
CA GLY A 464 7.66 -5.33 19.00
C GLY A 464 6.48 -4.86 18.15
N MET A 465 5.64 -5.78 17.67
CA MET A 465 4.42 -5.44 16.92
C MET A 465 3.47 -4.56 17.77
N ALA A 466 3.23 -4.94 19.04
CA ALA A 466 2.40 -4.18 19.95
C ALA A 466 2.94 -2.76 20.18
N SER A 467 4.26 -2.58 20.23
CA SER A 467 4.87 -1.25 20.37
C SER A 467 4.59 -0.35 19.17
N VAL A 468 4.71 -0.87 17.94
CA VAL A 468 4.38 -0.12 16.71
C VAL A 468 2.90 0.23 16.72
N LEU A 469 2.02 -0.75 16.99
CA LEU A 469 0.57 -0.53 17.03
C LEU A 469 0.15 0.46 18.13
N LEU A 470 0.85 0.48 19.27
CA LEU A 470 0.61 1.45 20.33
C LEU A 470 0.93 2.88 19.86
N VAL A 471 2.08 3.08 19.20
CA VAL A 471 2.45 4.39 18.63
C VAL A 471 1.46 4.83 17.56
N VAL A 472 1.06 3.91 16.68
CA VAL A 472 0.04 4.18 15.66
C VAL A 472 -1.30 4.56 16.30
N THR A 473 -1.75 3.80 17.31
CA THR A 473 -3.03 4.05 17.99
C THR A 473 -3.00 5.37 18.75
N ALA A 474 -1.89 5.68 19.44
CA ALA A 474 -1.71 6.96 20.11
C ALA A 474 -1.73 8.13 19.11
N SER A 475 -1.05 7.99 17.97
CA SER A 475 -1.01 9.01 16.91
C SER A 475 -2.39 9.23 16.28
N ARG A 476 -3.13 8.14 16.03
CA ARG A 476 -4.54 8.20 15.58
C ARG A 476 -5.45 8.83 16.62
N GLN A 477 -5.24 8.56 17.90
CA GLN A 477 -6.04 9.17 18.96
C GLN A 477 -5.81 10.69 18.99
N VAL A 478 -4.56 11.14 18.87
CA VAL A 478 -4.23 12.58 18.73
C VAL A 478 -4.93 13.18 17.52
N LEU A 479 -4.83 12.53 16.35
CA LEU A 479 -5.52 12.95 15.13
C LEU A 479 -7.03 13.03 15.35
N ASN A 480 -7.64 12.01 15.95
CA ASN A 480 -9.08 11.95 16.21
C ASN A 480 -9.55 13.04 17.17
N THR A 481 -8.78 13.34 18.22
CA THR A 481 -9.12 14.42 19.16
C THR A 481 -8.99 15.80 18.52
N ARG A 482 -7.93 16.04 17.71
CA ARG A 482 -7.82 17.28 16.92
C ARG A 482 -8.98 17.41 15.93
N ASN A 483 -9.30 16.31 15.25
CA ASN A 483 -10.32 16.25 14.22
C ASN A 483 -11.73 16.30 14.79
N SER A 484 -12.01 15.84 16.01
CA SER A 484 -13.35 15.91 16.60
C SER A 484 -13.79 17.34 16.85
N ASP A 485 -12.87 18.19 17.33
CA ASP A 485 -13.15 19.60 17.59
C ASP A 485 -13.36 20.37 16.28
N LEU A 486 -12.56 20.05 15.26
CA LEU A 486 -12.70 20.59 13.90
C LEU A 486 -13.98 20.11 13.23
N LYS A 487 -14.36 18.83 13.38
CA LYS A 487 -15.61 18.25 12.87
C LYS A 487 -16.83 18.83 13.58
N ALA A 488 -16.75 19.10 14.89
CA ALA A 488 -17.81 19.75 15.65
C ALA A 488 -18.03 21.19 15.15
N LYS A 489 -16.96 21.98 15.03
CA LYS A 489 -17.02 23.33 14.43
C LYS A 489 -17.50 23.30 12.98
N ALA A 490 -17.05 22.32 12.20
CA ALA A 490 -17.48 22.12 10.82
C ALA A 490 -18.98 21.85 10.74
N THR A 491 -19.51 21.00 11.62
CA THR A 491 -20.92 20.65 11.69
C THR A 491 -21.74 21.83 12.16
N GLU A 492 -21.28 22.57 13.17
CA GLU A 492 -21.87 23.82 13.64
C GLU A 492 -21.98 24.82 12.49
N ILE A 493 -20.88 25.05 11.77
CA ILE A 493 -20.83 25.93 10.60
C ILE A 493 -21.78 25.43 9.49
N LEU A 494 -21.78 24.13 9.16
CA LEU A 494 -22.67 23.54 8.16
C LEU A 494 -24.16 23.57 8.55
N SER A 495 -24.44 23.59 9.85
CA SER A 495 -25.79 23.71 10.41
C SER A 495 -26.21 25.16 10.63
N SER A 496 -25.26 26.10 10.57
CA SER A 496 -25.59 27.51 10.54
C SER A 496 -26.27 27.80 9.21
N ASP A 497 -27.42 28.47 9.23
CA ASP A 497 -28.09 29.02 8.05
C ASP A 497 -27.30 30.20 7.46
N ASN A 498 -25.96 30.17 7.54
CA ASN A 498 -25.09 31.19 6.98
C ASN A 498 -25.08 31.04 5.45
N PRO A 499 -25.72 31.95 4.71
CA PRO A 499 -25.81 31.86 3.26
C PRO A 499 -24.45 32.08 2.58
N CYS A 500 -23.44 32.54 3.32
CA CYS A 500 -22.09 32.84 2.85
C CYS A 500 -21.10 31.69 3.06
N LEU A 501 -21.53 30.57 3.64
CA LEU A 501 -20.68 29.41 3.76
C LEU A 501 -20.43 28.76 2.39
N GLY A 502 -19.17 28.42 2.11
CA GLY A 502 -18.82 27.70 0.89
C GLY A 502 -19.19 28.45 -0.38
N ALA A 503 -19.81 27.76 -1.34
CA ALA A 503 -20.18 28.32 -2.64
C ALA A 503 -21.06 29.58 -2.52
N GLY A 504 -21.79 29.74 -1.43
CA GLY A 504 -22.61 30.91 -1.12
C GLY A 504 -21.82 32.21 -0.99
N ALA A 505 -20.57 32.17 -0.51
CA ALA A 505 -19.70 33.36 -0.44
C ALA A 505 -19.47 34.03 -1.81
N ARG A 506 -19.64 33.27 -2.90
CA ARG A 506 -19.48 33.74 -4.28
C ARG A 506 -20.81 33.79 -5.02
N ASP A 507 -21.92 33.54 -4.34
CA ASP A 507 -23.27 33.63 -4.90
C ASP A 507 -23.81 35.06 -4.76
N PRO A 508 -24.04 35.79 -5.86
CA PRO A 508 -24.61 37.14 -5.79
C PRO A 508 -25.95 37.18 -5.04
N LYS A 509 -26.71 36.07 -5.02
CA LYS A 509 -28.01 35.98 -4.33
C LYS A 509 -27.88 35.69 -2.83
N ALA A 510 -26.70 35.33 -2.34
CA ALA A 510 -26.48 35.09 -0.91
C ALA A 510 -26.35 36.39 -0.10
N ASN A 511 -26.18 37.55 -0.76
CA ASN A 511 -26.10 38.88 -0.14
C ASN A 511 -25.08 38.98 1.00
N CYS A 512 -23.89 38.41 0.79
CA CYS A 512 -22.82 38.37 1.80
C CYS A 512 -22.24 39.74 2.09
N THR A 513 -22.25 40.15 3.37
CA THR A 513 -21.59 41.38 3.78
C THR A 513 -20.08 41.16 3.94
N PRO A 514 -19.25 42.22 3.85
CA PRO A 514 -17.82 42.11 4.15
C PRO A 514 -17.56 41.52 5.55
N ALA A 515 -18.42 41.82 6.53
CA ALA A 515 -18.31 41.29 7.88
C ALA A 515 -18.56 39.77 7.96
N ASP A 516 -19.43 39.23 7.09
CA ASP A 516 -19.68 37.78 7.03
C ASP A 516 -18.48 37.03 6.45
N LEU A 517 -17.89 37.56 5.38
CA LEU A 517 -16.70 36.99 4.74
C LEU A 517 -15.46 37.12 5.63
N GLU A 518 -15.36 38.21 6.39
CA GLU A 518 -14.26 38.46 7.32
C GLU A 518 -14.16 37.38 8.41
N LYS A 519 -15.29 36.82 8.86
CA LYS A 519 -15.33 35.73 9.83
C LYS A 519 -14.84 34.40 9.26
N LEU A 520 -14.85 34.24 7.94
CA LEU A 520 -14.55 32.99 7.24
C LEU A 520 -13.16 32.96 6.59
N ARG A 521 -12.48 34.11 6.49
CA ARG A 521 -11.21 34.26 5.74
C ARG A 521 -10.02 33.43 6.23
N TYR A 522 -10.08 32.92 7.45
CA TYR A 522 -9.05 32.04 8.05
C TYR A 522 -9.56 30.60 8.23
N ALA A 523 -10.83 30.34 7.91
CA ALA A 523 -11.44 29.05 8.11
C ALA A 523 -11.17 28.11 6.93
N SER A 524 -11.12 26.81 7.21
CA SER A 524 -11.17 25.74 6.22
C SER A 524 -11.94 24.58 6.81
N VAL A 525 -13.12 24.32 6.25
CA VAL A 525 -14.01 23.25 6.67
C VAL A 525 -14.36 22.36 5.46
N PRO A 526 -14.08 21.05 5.47
CA PRO A 526 -13.19 20.39 6.43
C PRO A 526 -11.77 20.98 6.39
N THR A 527 -10.97 20.67 7.40
CA THR A 527 -9.53 20.85 7.30
C THR A 527 -8.93 19.78 6.37
N PRO A 528 -7.73 19.99 5.81
CA PRO A 528 -7.03 18.95 5.06
C PRO A 528 -7.00 17.58 5.76
N ALA A 529 -6.76 17.57 7.08
CA ALA A 529 -6.76 16.37 7.94
C ALA A 529 -8.09 15.60 7.97
N THR A 530 -9.22 16.26 7.68
CA THR A 530 -10.56 15.67 7.76
C THR A 530 -11.27 15.58 6.41
N ALA A 531 -10.63 16.05 5.33
CA ALA A 531 -11.26 16.17 4.02
C ALA A 531 -11.72 14.82 3.44
N ALA A 532 -10.95 13.75 3.68
CA ALA A 532 -11.28 12.39 3.24
C ALA A 532 -12.36 11.70 4.11
N ASP A 533 -12.42 12.02 5.40
CA ASP A 533 -13.30 11.38 6.38
C ASP A 533 -14.76 11.85 6.30
N VAL A 534 -14.99 13.12 5.99
CA VAL A 534 -16.33 13.76 6.07
C VAL A 534 -17.32 13.17 5.05
N LEU A 535 -16.86 12.38 4.08
CA LEU A 535 -17.70 11.68 3.09
C LEU A 535 -17.92 10.19 3.35
N HIS A 536 -17.22 9.59 4.31
CA HIS A 536 -17.46 8.18 4.66
C HIS A 536 -18.75 7.98 5.48
N SER A 537 -19.44 9.06 5.86
CA SER A 537 -20.73 9.01 6.54
C SER A 537 -21.89 8.75 5.56
N GLY A 538 -22.11 7.47 5.25
CA GLY A 538 -23.45 6.85 5.21
C GLY A 538 -24.41 7.13 4.04
N VAL A 539 -24.23 8.17 3.22
CA VAL A 539 -25.28 8.53 2.22
C VAL A 539 -25.33 7.59 1.01
N CYS A 540 -24.23 6.87 0.73
CA CYS A 540 -24.18 5.74 -0.21
C CYS A 540 -22.74 5.23 -0.29
N LYS A 541 -22.52 3.91 -0.27
CA LYS A 541 -21.24 3.30 -0.68
C LYS A 541 -21.32 2.75 -2.11
N GLY A 542 -21.88 3.55 -3.03
CA GLY A 542 -22.18 3.14 -4.40
C GLY A 542 -20.99 3.33 -5.36
N GLY A 543 -20.92 2.43 -6.35
CA GLY A 543 -20.04 2.52 -7.52
C GLY A 543 -19.07 1.35 -7.71
N VAL A 544 -19.54 0.09 -7.61
CA VAL A 544 -18.87 -1.08 -8.21
C VAL A 544 -19.94 -2.08 -8.63
N ILE A 545 -19.81 -2.64 -9.84
CA ILE A 545 -20.46 -3.90 -10.21
C ILE A 545 -19.94 -5.00 -9.27
N ALA A 546 -20.70 -5.34 -8.23
CA ALA A 546 -20.46 -6.60 -7.52
C ALA A 546 -21.22 -7.70 -8.28
N GLN A 547 -20.50 -8.64 -8.88
CA GLN A 547 -21.07 -9.85 -9.50
C GLN A 547 -22.04 -9.60 -10.68
N GLY A 548 -21.84 -8.53 -11.45
CA GLY A 548 -22.65 -8.25 -12.66
C GLY A 548 -23.90 -7.41 -12.43
N ALA A 549 -24.16 -6.93 -11.21
CA ALA A 549 -25.31 -6.07 -10.90
C ALA A 549 -24.91 -4.60 -10.65
N LEU A 550 -25.69 -3.67 -11.21
CA LEU A 550 -25.54 -2.23 -11.01
C LEU A 550 -25.89 -1.88 -9.56
N ARG A 551 -24.97 -1.28 -8.82
CA ARG A 551 -25.25 -0.74 -7.47
C ARG A 551 -25.93 0.62 -7.58
N ILE A 552 -27.24 0.64 -7.31
CA ILE A 552 -28.08 1.83 -7.37
C ILE A 552 -27.90 2.64 -6.08
N CYS A 553 -27.61 3.93 -6.21
CA CYS A 553 -27.59 4.85 -5.10
C CYS A 553 -28.84 5.73 -5.10
N GLU A 554 -29.71 5.58 -4.11
CA GLU A 554 -30.94 6.38 -3.99
C GLU A 554 -30.78 7.50 -2.95
N LEU A 555 -31.21 8.70 -3.34
CA LEU A 555 -31.17 9.94 -2.56
C LEU A 555 -32.54 10.63 -2.62
N GLY A 556 -32.78 11.59 -1.73
CA GLY A 556 -34.04 12.36 -1.72
C GLY A 556 -35.11 11.69 -0.86
N VAL A 557 -36.33 11.58 -1.39
CA VAL A 557 -37.46 10.88 -0.76
C VAL A 557 -37.69 9.50 -1.42
N PRO A 558 -38.32 8.53 -0.72
CA PRO A 558 -38.67 7.24 -1.31
C PRO A 558 -39.56 7.38 -2.56
N ALA A 559 -39.50 6.40 -3.46
CA ALA A 559 -40.28 6.40 -4.71
C ALA A 559 -41.79 6.61 -4.49
N SER A 560 -42.35 6.07 -3.39
CA SER A 560 -43.76 6.21 -3.03
C SER A 560 -44.19 7.64 -2.67
N GLU A 561 -43.24 8.51 -2.32
CA GLU A 561 -43.48 9.90 -1.91
C GLU A 561 -42.96 10.92 -2.93
N ALA A 562 -42.27 10.44 -3.97
CA ALA A 562 -41.59 11.27 -4.95
C ALA A 562 -42.57 11.89 -5.95
N ARG A 563 -42.38 13.18 -6.25
CA ARG A 563 -43.11 13.90 -7.31
C ARG A 563 -42.55 13.65 -8.71
N GLY A 564 -41.33 13.12 -8.78
CA GLY A 564 -40.52 12.99 -9.99
C GLY A 564 -39.24 12.22 -9.69
N THR A 565 -38.60 11.68 -10.73
CA THR A 565 -37.35 10.91 -10.60
C THR A 565 -36.25 11.51 -11.46
N ILE A 566 -35.20 12.02 -10.83
CA ILE A 566 -34.01 12.50 -11.52
C ILE A 566 -32.87 11.49 -11.41
N VAL A 567 -32.19 11.23 -12.51
CA VAL A 567 -31.07 10.27 -12.55
C VAL A 567 -29.79 11.01 -12.85
N MET A 568 -28.70 10.70 -12.15
CA MET A 568 -27.36 11.21 -12.42
C MET A 568 -26.46 10.04 -12.82
N ILE A 569 -25.81 10.16 -13.98
CA ILE A 569 -24.88 9.16 -14.51
C ILE A 569 -23.51 9.79 -14.73
N GLY A 570 -22.46 9.05 -14.40
CA GLY A 570 -21.10 9.37 -14.81
C GLY A 570 -20.06 8.64 -13.99
N ASP A 571 -18.92 9.29 -13.76
CA ASP A 571 -17.80 8.72 -13.03
C ASP A 571 -17.73 9.16 -11.56
N SER A 572 -16.52 9.22 -10.98
CA SER A 572 -16.32 9.68 -9.61
C SER A 572 -16.70 11.14 -9.39
N HIS A 573 -16.78 11.94 -10.45
CA HIS A 573 -17.28 13.30 -10.40
C HIS A 573 -18.81 13.32 -10.28
N ALA A 574 -19.53 12.42 -10.95
CA ALA A 574 -20.95 12.19 -10.62
C ALA A 574 -21.14 11.81 -9.15
N MET A 575 -20.24 10.98 -8.58
CA MET A 575 -20.32 10.59 -7.18
C MET A 575 -20.11 11.75 -6.19
N HIS A 576 -19.23 12.73 -6.47
CA HIS A 576 -19.01 13.81 -5.51
C HIS A 576 -20.15 14.85 -5.49
N TRP A 577 -21.10 14.80 -6.43
CA TRP A 577 -22.29 15.67 -6.48
C TRP A 577 -23.43 15.22 -5.56
N ARG A 578 -23.33 14.00 -4.99
CA ARG A 578 -24.38 13.40 -4.14
C ARG A 578 -24.86 14.32 -3.00
N PRO A 579 -24.00 14.98 -2.21
CA PRO A 579 -24.47 15.88 -1.16
C PRO A 579 -25.34 17.03 -1.67
N ALA A 580 -24.95 17.67 -2.78
CA ALA A 580 -25.75 18.72 -3.41
C ALA A 580 -27.10 18.19 -3.90
N LEU A 581 -27.06 17.11 -4.69
CA LEU A 581 -28.24 16.50 -5.29
C LEU A 581 -29.22 16.00 -4.22
N SER A 582 -28.72 15.45 -3.12
CA SER A 582 -29.53 14.98 -1.99
C SER A 582 -30.29 16.12 -1.32
N ARG A 583 -29.68 17.30 -1.18
CA ARG A 583 -30.34 18.51 -0.64
C ARG A 583 -31.41 19.03 -1.61
N VAL A 584 -31.09 19.13 -2.90
CA VAL A 584 -32.04 19.58 -3.93
C VAL A 584 -33.22 18.62 -4.07
N ALA A 585 -32.97 17.31 -4.11
CA ALA A 585 -34.01 16.29 -4.23
C ALA A 585 -34.96 16.30 -3.02
N ARG A 586 -34.43 16.42 -1.78
CA ARG A 586 -35.29 16.55 -0.58
C ARG A 586 -36.13 17.82 -0.61
N ALA A 587 -35.56 18.96 -0.99
CA ALA A 587 -36.29 20.23 -1.06
C ALA A 587 -37.46 20.19 -2.06
N ASN A 588 -37.32 19.44 -3.15
CA ASN A 588 -38.34 19.33 -4.20
C ASN A 588 -39.22 18.07 -4.11
N LYS A 589 -38.99 17.19 -3.12
CA LYS A 589 -39.63 15.87 -2.98
C LYS A 589 -39.41 14.98 -4.22
N TRP A 590 -38.18 14.91 -4.72
CA TRP A 590 -37.79 14.00 -5.80
C TRP A 590 -37.13 12.73 -5.26
N ARG A 591 -37.26 11.65 -6.02
CA ARG A 591 -36.34 10.51 -5.95
C ARG A 591 -35.14 10.84 -6.84
N ALA A 592 -33.95 10.82 -6.27
CA ALA A 592 -32.71 11.00 -7.03
C ALA A 592 -31.93 9.68 -7.07
N VAL A 593 -31.60 9.21 -8.26
CA VAL A 593 -30.81 7.99 -8.46
C VAL A 593 -29.44 8.34 -9.02
N VAL A 594 -28.37 7.84 -8.41
CA VAL A 594 -27.00 8.04 -8.91
C VAL A 594 -26.43 6.70 -9.35
N LEU A 595 -26.08 6.61 -10.64
CA LEU A 595 -25.40 5.47 -11.25
C LEU A 595 -24.00 5.95 -11.64
N ALA A 596 -22.99 5.52 -10.92
CA ALA A 596 -21.64 6.00 -11.18
C ALA A 596 -20.58 4.91 -11.00
N GLU A 597 -19.55 4.95 -11.83
CA GLU A 597 -18.41 4.03 -11.78
C GLU A 597 -17.13 4.85 -11.96
N GLY A 598 -16.22 4.77 -11.00
CA GLY A 598 -14.99 5.55 -11.00
C GLY A 598 -14.18 5.39 -12.29
N GLY A 599 -13.73 6.50 -12.87
CA GLY A 599 -12.93 6.50 -14.10
C GLY A 599 -13.68 6.03 -15.36
N CYS A 600 -15.00 5.83 -15.29
CA CYS A 600 -15.81 5.36 -16.40
C CYS A 600 -16.84 6.41 -16.83
N PRO A 601 -16.42 7.41 -17.63
CA PRO A 601 -17.36 8.37 -18.17
C PRO A 601 -18.31 7.73 -19.20
N LEU A 602 -19.51 8.28 -19.35
CA LEU A 602 -20.53 7.80 -20.28
C LEU A 602 -20.19 8.18 -21.74
N THR A 603 -19.10 7.65 -22.25
CA THR A 603 -18.56 7.86 -23.61
C THR A 603 -18.09 6.54 -24.21
N VAL A 604 -18.06 6.41 -25.55
CA VAL A 604 -17.39 5.28 -26.20
C VAL A 604 -15.87 5.45 -26.27
N TYR A 605 -15.36 6.64 -25.96
CA TYR A 605 -13.94 6.95 -25.94
C TYR A 605 -13.36 6.82 -24.53
N LEU A 606 -12.49 5.85 -24.32
CA LEU A 606 -11.87 5.56 -23.02
C LEU A 606 -10.37 5.88 -23.06
N ARG A 607 -9.89 6.60 -22.04
CA ARG A 607 -8.53 7.19 -22.04
C ARG A 607 -7.55 6.25 -21.35
N GLY A 608 -6.59 5.68 -22.09
CA GLY A 608 -5.43 4.99 -21.49
C GLY A 608 -5.76 3.77 -20.60
N GLU A 609 -7.03 3.35 -20.53
CA GLU A 609 -7.51 2.28 -19.67
C GLU A 609 -6.98 0.92 -20.11
N THR A 610 -6.70 0.06 -19.12
CA THR A 610 -6.33 -1.33 -19.38
C THR A 610 -7.50 -2.07 -20.03
N ALA A 611 -7.23 -3.20 -20.70
CA ALA A 611 -8.30 -4.00 -21.29
C ALA A 611 -9.35 -4.48 -20.26
N ALA A 612 -8.96 -4.59 -18.99
CA ALA A 612 -9.85 -4.90 -17.87
C ALA A 612 -10.80 -3.74 -17.55
N ASP A 613 -10.24 -2.54 -17.35
CA ASP A 613 -11.00 -1.33 -17.01
C ASP A 613 -12.01 -1.03 -18.11
N ARG A 614 -11.59 -1.15 -19.39
CA ARG A 614 -12.50 -0.99 -20.54
C ARG A 614 -13.67 -1.95 -20.51
N ARG A 615 -13.47 -3.21 -20.07
CA ARG A 615 -14.56 -4.19 -19.97
C ARG A 615 -15.50 -3.87 -18.82
N SER A 616 -14.96 -3.51 -17.64
CA SER A 616 -15.78 -3.09 -16.50
C SER A 616 -16.61 -1.86 -16.85
N CYS A 617 -15.96 -0.86 -17.46
CA CYS A 617 -16.62 0.37 -17.87
C CYS A 617 -17.67 0.11 -18.96
N THR A 618 -17.39 -0.75 -19.94
CA THR A 618 -18.39 -1.13 -20.95
C THR A 618 -19.60 -1.80 -20.32
N ALA A 619 -19.39 -2.75 -19.40
CA ALA A 619 -20.47 -3.41 -18.66
C ALA A 619 -21.30 -2.41 -17.84
N PHE A 620 -20.66 -1.44 -17.18
CA PHE A 620 -21.36 -0.38 -16.45
C PHE A 620 -22.22 0.49 -17.38
N LYS A 621 -21.69 0.92 -18.52
CA LYS A 621 -22.43 1.73 -19.51
C LYS A 621 -23.64 0.98 -20.06
N GLU A 622 -23.47 -0.30 -20.40
CA GLU A 622 -24.56 -1.15 -20.87
C GLU A 622 -25.63 -1.38 -19.79
N ALA A 623 -25.21 -1.66 -18.55
CA ALA A 623 -26.12 -1.84 -17.42
C ALA A 623 -26.89 -0.55 -17.10
N SER A 624 -26.24 0.61 -17.19
CA SER A 624 -26.87 1.92 -16.98
C SER A 624 -27.93 2.21 -18.06
N LEU A 625 -27.60 1.99 -19.34
CA LEU A 625 -28.58 2.12 -20.44
C LEU A 625 -29.71 1.10 -20.36
N LYS A 626 -29.43 -0.12 -19.87
CA LYS A 626 -30.47 -1.11 -19.60
C LYS A 626 -31.39 -0.65 -18.47
N TRP A 627 -30.82 -0.17 -17.36
CA TRP A 627 -31.59 0.34 -16.23
C TRP A 627 -32.51 1.49 -16.65
N LEU A 628 -32.03 2.45 -17.45
CA LEU A 628 -32.89 3.53 -17.97
C LEU A 628 -34.03 3.01 -18.86
N ARG A 629 -33.83 1.93 -19.63
CA ARG A 629 -34.91 1.29 -20.42
C ARG A 629 -35.93 0.57 -19.55
N ASP A 630 -35.47 -0.03 -18.45
CA ASP A 630 -36.32 -0.74 -17.50
C ASP A 630 -37.10 0.21 -16.56
N ASN A 631 -36.74 1.51 -16.52
CA ASN A 631 -37.37 2.56 -15.70
C ASN A 631 -37.88 3.69 -16.61
N PRO A 632 -38.93 3.43 -17.43
CA PRO A 632 -39.42 4.38 -18.44
C PRO A 632 -40.08 5.65 -17.86
N GLU A 633 -40.32 5.69 -16.55
CA GLU A 633 -40.80 6.87 -15.83
C GLU A 633 -39.76 7.99 -15.75
N VAL A 634 -38.48 7.69 -16.00
CA VAL A 634 -37.41 8.68 -16.01
C VAL A 634 -37.38 9.42 -17.34
N ASP A 635 -37.52 10.74 -17.30
CA ASP A 635 -37.40 11.62 -18.47
C ASP A 635 -36.24 12.63 -18.40
N THR A 636 -35.65 12.79 -17.21
CA THR A 636 -34.64 13.81 -16.90
C THR A 636 -33.36 13.18 -16.37
N LEU A 637 -32.26 13.44 -17.08
CA LEU A 637 -30.93 12.89 -16.80
C LEU A 637 -29.92 14.01 -16.50
N LEU A 638 -29.07 13.81 -15.50
CA LEU A 638 -27.88 14.62 -15.24
C LEU A 638 -26.64 13.80 -15.60
N LEU A 639 -25.69 14.45 -16.25
CA LEU A 639 -24.38 13.88 -16.58
C LEU A 639 -23.29 14.73 -15.92
N ALA A 640 -22.36 14.07 -15.23
CA ALA A 640 -21.22 14.72 -14.59
C ALA A 640 -20.01 13.79 -14.69
N GLU A 641 -18.94 14.27 -15.30
CA GLU A 641 -17.80 13.44 -15.73
C GLU A 641 -16.50 14.22 -15.51
N LEU A 642 -15.39 13.52 -15.28
CA LEU A 642 -14.07 14.12 -15.15
C LEU A 642 -13.56 14.66 -16.51
N ALA A 643 -13.30 15.97 -16.56
CA ALA A 643 -12.66 16.60 -17.70
C ALA A 643 -11.18 16.21 -17.78
N ALA A 644 -10.70 15.87 -18.99
CA ALA A 644 -9.31 15.46 -19.18
C ALA A 644 -8.34 16.60 -18.96
N THR A 645 -7.16 16.25 -18.46
CA THR A 645 -5.97 17.04 -18.69
C THR A 645 -5.18 16.48 -19.87
N TYR A 646 -4.79 17.34 -20.81
CA TYR A 646 -4.05 16.97 -22.03
C TYR A 646 -2.60 17.48 -21.94
N GLY A 647 -1.98 17.29 -20.78
CA GLY A 647 -0.59 17.69 -20.53
C GLY A 647 0.38 16.97 -21.46
N GLY A 648 1.49 17.61 -21.81
CA GLY A 648 2.54 17.00 -22.66
C GLY A 648 2.23 16.94 -24.15
N LEU A 649 0.98 17.13 -24.59
CA LEU A 649 0.61 17.16 -26.00
C LEU A 649 0.85 18.53 -26.65
N SER A 650 1.24 18.53 -27.93
CA SER A 650 1.22 19.75 -28.74
C SER A 650 -0.20 20.28 -28.88
N ARG A 651 -0.34 21.56 -29.24
CA ARG A 651 -1.66 22.19 -29.42
C ARG A 651 -2.55 21.42 -30.41
N ALA A 652 -1.99 21.02 -31.55
CA ALA A 652 -2.74 20.30 -32.57
C ALA A 652 -3.15 18.89 -32.13
N GLU A 653 -2.31 18.20 -31.34
CA GLU A 653 -2.66 16.90 -30.77
C GLU A 653 -3.75 17.01 -29.72
N ARG A 654 -3.64 18.02 -28.83
CA ARG A 654 -4.65 18.34 -27.84
C ARG A 654 -6.01 18.62 -28.47
N ASP A 655 -6.05 19.47 -29.50
CA ASP A 655 -7.31 19.82 -30.17
C ASP A 655 -7.94 18.58 -30.83
N ARG A 656 -7.12 17.71 -31.45
CA ARG A 656 -7.59 16.44 -32.01
C ARG A 656 -8.15 15.49 -30.95
N GLU A 657 -7.51 15.45 -29.79
CA GLU A 657 -7.88 14.56 -28.70
C GLU A 657 -9.17 14.98 -28.02
N ILE A 658 -9.32 16.27 -27.70
CA ILE A 658 -10.56 16.87 -27.20
C ILE A 658 -11.73 16.54 -28.13
N GLU A 659 -11.53 16.71 -29.43
CA GLU A 659 -12.57 16.51 -30.42
C GLU A 659 -12.90 15.02 -30.61
N ARG A 660 -11.91 14.12 -30.49
CA ARG A 660 -12.13 12.67 -30.47
C ARG A 660 -12.98 12.26 -29.28
N GLU A 661 -12.69 12.81 -28.11
CA GLU A 661 -13.42 12.53 -26.91
C GLU A 661 -14.86 13.07 -26.94
N ALA A 662 -15.05 14.30 -27.41
CA ALA A 662 -16.38 14.89 -27.59
C ALA A 662 -17.25 14.09 -28.57
N ARG A 663 -16.66 13.49 -29.62
CA ARG A 663 -17.36 12.52 -30.48
C ARG A 663 -17.76 11.28 -29.70
N GLY A 664 -16.87 10.74 -28.87
CA GLY A 664 -17.16 9.58 -28.03
C GLY A 664 -18.37 9.78 -27.12
N PHE A 665 -18.49 10.94 -26.49
CA PHE A 665 -19.69 11.31 -25.73
C PHE A 665 -20.92 11.39 -26.63
N SER A 666 -20.79 12.07 -27.77
CA SER A 666 -21.91 12.24 -28.71
C SER A 666 -22.47 10.89 -29.20
N GLU A 667 -21.59 9.95 -29.54
CA GLU A 667 -21.95 8.59 -30.00
C GLU A 667 -22.58 7.75 -28.89
N GLN A 668 -22.11 7.90 -27.66
CA GLN A 668 -22.67 7.17 -26.53
C GLN A 668 -24.05 7.70 -26.14
N TRP A 669 -24.22 9.03 -26.08
CA TRP A 669 -25.47 9.65 -25.68
C TRP A 669 -26.56 9.53 -26.75
N ALA A 670 -26.19 9.34 -28.02
CA ALA A 670 -27.14 8.98 -29.07
C ALA A 670 -27.87 7.64 -28.82
N LYS A 671 -27.36 6.79 -27.90
CA LYS A 671 -27.98 5.51 -27.51
C LYS A 671 -28.92 5.63 -26.31
N LEU A 672 -29.12 6.84 -25.76
CA LEU A 672 -30.07 7.06 -24.67
C LEU A 672 -31.49 6.65 -25.10
N PRO A 673 -32.30 6.07 -24.20
CA PRO A 673 -33.64 5.66 -24.55
C PRO A 673 -34.53 6.87 -24.86
N PRO A 674 -35.54 6.72 -25.74
CA PRO A 674 -36.40 7.83 -26.16
C PRO A 674 -37.31 8.36 -25.05
N THR A 675 -37.38 7.69 -23.90
CA THR A 675 -38.04 8.17 -22.69
C THR A 675 -37.32 9.38 -22.10
N ILE A 676 -35.99 9.46 -22.24
CA ILE A 676 -35.20 10.62 -21.83
C ILE A 676 -35.53 11.80 -22.76
N LYS A 677 -36.14 12.83 -22.20
CA LYS A 677 -36.51 14.06 -22.92
C LYS A 677 -35.50 15.17 -22.70
N GLN A 678 -34.81 15.16 -21.56
CA GLN A 678 -33.93 16.24 -21.17
C GLN A 678 -32.66 15.73 -20.50
N VAL A 679 -31.53 16.35 -20.85
CA VAL A 679 -30.21 16.01 -20.30
C VAL A 679 -29.52 17.30 -19.83
N GLY A 680 -29.17 17.36 -18.55
CA GLY A 680 -28.31 18.38 -17.96
C GLY A 680 -26.87 17.89 -17.88
N VAL A 681 -25.96 18.52 -18.62
CA VAL A 681 -24.53 18.23 -18.54
C VAL A 681 -23.90 19.24 -17.58
N ILE A 682 -23.42 18.74 -16.44
CA ILE A 682 -22.71 19.53 -15.45
C ILE A 682 -21.27 19.70 -15.94
N GLN A 683 -20.88 20.95 -16.15
CA GLN A 683 -19.49 21.27 -16.46
C GLN A 683 -18.60 20.91 -15.28
N ASP A 684 -17.50 20.21 -15.58
CA ASP A 684 -16.62 19.71 -14.53
C ASP A 684 -15.97 20.82 -13.70
N ASN A 685 -15.68 20.52 -12.43
CA ASN A 685 -15.01 21.47 -11.55
C ASN A 685 -13.54 21.68 -11.94
N PRO A 686 -12.98 22.88 -11.72
CA PRO A 686 -11.55 23.09 -11.85
C PRO A 686 -10.76 22.11 -10.96
N PRO A 687 -9.67 21.51 -11.45
CA PRO A 687 -8.79 20.70 -10.63
C PRO A 687 -8.03 21.58 -9.64
N GLY A 688 -7.46 20.93 -8.62
CA GLY A 688 -6.72 21.61 -7.57
C GLY A 688 -5.49 22.36 -8.06
N VAL A 689 -4.86 23.06 -7.12
CA VAL A 689 -3.47 23.50 -7.28
C VAL A 689 -2.61 22.24 -7.52
N PRO A 690 -1.76 22.21 -8.57
CA PRO A 690 -0.94 21.05 -8.89
C PRO A 690 -0.16 20.56 -7.65
N ASP A 691 -0.23 19.25 -7.39
CA ASP A 691 0.49 18.47 -6.38
C ASP A 691 0.37 18.87 -4.89
N GLU A 692 -0.30 19.98 -4.53
CA GLU A 692 -0.17 20.55 -3.17
C GLU A 692 -1.45 21.17 -2.59
N THR A 693 -2.66 20.99 -3.16
CA THR A 693 -3.86 21.71 -2.66
C THR A 693 -4.07 21.56 -1.14
N LEU A 694 -4.07 20.31 -0.64
CA LEU A 694 -4.22 20.05 0.80
C LEU A 694 -3.04 20.57 1.61
N ALA A 695 -1.81 20.32 1.15
CA ALA A 695 -0.58 20.76 1.81
C ALA A 695 -0.48 22.29 1.90
N CYS A 696 -0.82 22.99 0.83
CA CYS A 696 -0.87 24.45 0.78
C CYS A 696 -1.88 25.01 1.78
N VAL A 697 -3.09 24.44 1.83
CA VAL A 697 -4.12 24.88 2.78
C VAL A 697 -3.67 24.59 4.22
N GLU A 698 -3.06 23.44 4.47
CA GLU A 698 -2.51 23.06 5.77
C GLU A 698 -1.41 24.03 6.22
N ALA A 699 -0.43 24.31 5.36
CA ALA A 699 0.62 25.29 5.62
C ALA A 699 0.09 26.72 5.81
N THR A 700 -0.98 27.09 5.10
CA THR A 700 -1.65 28.38 5.25
C THR A 700 -2.33 28.52 6.61
N LEU A 701 -3.06 27.48 7.05
CA LEU A 701 -3.69 27.42 8.36
C LEU A 701 -2.63 27.46 9.48
N ALA A 702 -1.55 26.69 9.34
CA ALA A 702 -0.44 26.65 10.30
C ALA A 702 0.25 28.02 10.44
N ALA A 703 0.38 28.76 9.34
CA ALA A 703 0.93 30.12 9.34
C ALA A 703 -0.10 31.20 9.75
N ASN A 704 -1.33 30.83 10.14
CA ASN A 704 -2.44 31.74 10.44
C ASN A 704 -2.66 32.79 9.34
N ARG A 705 -2.53 32.38 8.07
CA ARG A 705 -2.73 33.23 6.89
C ARG A 705 -4.15 33.07 6.35
N ARG A 706 -4.59 34.07 5.60
CA ARG A 706 -5.89 34.08 4.93
C ARG A 706 -6.00 32.93 3.93
N THR A 707 -6.93 32.00 4.16
CA THR A 707 -7.20 30.85 3.28
C THR A 707 -7.97 31.25 2.03
N ASP A 708 -8.77 32.30 2.11
CA ASP A 708 -9.61 32.82 1.01
C ASP A 708 -8.83 33.50 -0.12
N THR A 709 -7.54 33.76 0.08
CA THR A 709 -6.65 34.41 -0.88
C THR A 709 -5.34 33.63 -1.11
N ALA A 710 -5.07 32.62 -0.28
CA ALA A 710 -3.99 31.68 -0.46
C ALA A 710 -4.41 30.51 -1.37
N CYS A 711 -3.43 29.73 -1.84
CA CYS A 711 -3.66 28.50 -2.59
C CYS A 711 -4.59 28.68 -3.80
N THR A 712 -4.28 29.68 -4.63
CA THR A 712 -5.06 30.01 -5.84
C THR A 712 -4.35 29.56 -7.10
N ARG A 713 -5.12 29.23 -8.14
CA ARG A 713 -4.62 28.94 -9.49
C ARG A 713 -5.16 29.93 -10.51
N PRO A 714 -4.40 30.37 -11.52
CA PRO A 714 -4.92 31.21 -12.59
C PRO A 714 -6.12 30.56 -13.29
N ARG A 715 -7.22 31.28 -13.48
CA ARG A 715 -8.47 30.76 -14.07
C ARG A 715 -8.22 30.12 -15.43
N LYS A 716 -7.39 30.75 -16.26
CA LYS A 716 -7.03 30.27 -17.61
C LYS A 716 -6.34 28.91 -17.62
N GLU A 717 -5.70 28.54 -16.52
CA GLU A 717 -5.01 27.26 -16.36
C GLU A 717 -5.86 26.23 -15.64
N ALA A 718 -6.78 26.68 -14.77
CA ALA A 718 -7.62 25.83 -13.93
C ALA A 718 -8.90 25.39 -14.64
N VAL A 719 -9.56 26.27 -15.41
CA VAL A 719 -10.79 25.89 -16.11
C VAL A 719 -10.43 25.09 -17.37
N LEU A 720 -10.69 23.78 -17.31
CA LEU A 720 -10.40 22.86 -18.41
C LEU A 720 -11.44 23.00 -19.53
N ILE A 721 -11.03 22.61 -20.74
CA ILE A 721 -11.97 22.40 -21.84
C ILE A 721 -12.67 21.07 -21.58
N ASP A 722 -13.99 21.12 -21.42
CA ASP A 722 -14.81 19.94 -21.13
C ASP A 722 -15.40 19.35 -22.42
N PRO A 723 -14.96 18.14 -22.85
CA PRO A 723 -15.49 17.48 -24.04
C PRO A 723 -16.97 17.09 -23.93
N ALA A 724 -17.48 16.84 -22.73
CA ALA A 724 -18.89 16.53 -22.50
C ALA A 724 -19.77 17.77 -22.81
N VAL A 725 -19.31 18.97 -22.45
CA VAL A 725 -19.97 20.23 -22.82
C VAL A 725 -19.97 20.44 -24.33
N ILE A 726 -18.88 20.09 -25.04
CA ILE A 726 -18.83 20.16 -26.51
C ILE A 726 -19.85 19.19 -27.12
N ALA A 727 -19.94 17.96 -26.61
CA ALA A 727 -20.90 16.96 -27.06
C ALA A 727 -22.35 17.41 -26.84
N ALA A 728 -22.65 18.01 -25.68
CA ALA A 728 -23.98 18.56 -25.36
C ALA A 728 -24.41 19.61 -26.39
N ARG A 729 -23.53 20.56 -26.71
CA ARG A 729 -23.78 21.60 -27.73
C ARG A 729 -23.98 21.00 -29.12
N ARG A 730 -23.25 19.94 -29.46
CA ARG A 730 -23.34 19.25 -30.75
C ARG A 730 -24.66 18.48 -30.92
N LEU A 731 -25.21 17.94 -29.85
CA LEU A 731 -26.43 17.14 -29.89
C LEU A 731 -27.71 17.98 -29.70
N ASN A 732 -27.61 19.11 -29.01
CA ASN A 732 -28.77 19.96 -28.75
C ASN A 732 -29.47 20.40 -30.05
N GLY A 733 -30.80 20.26 -30.11
CA GLY A 733 -31.60 20.63 -31.28
C GLY A 733 -31.58 19.63 -32.44
N LYS A 734 -30.86 18.50 -32.33
CA LYS A 734 -30.91 17.45 -33.37
C LYS A 734 -32.21 16.64 -33.30
N PRO A 735 -32.80 16.26 -34.45
CA PRO A 735 -33.97 15.40 -34.49
C PRO A 735 -33.73 14.07 -33.76
N GLY A 736 -34.69 13.64 -32.94
CA GLY A 736 -34.63 12.38 -32.20
C GLY A 736 -33.66 12.37 -31.00
N GLN A 737 -33.03 13.50 -30.67
CA GLN A 737 -32.19 13.65 -29.48
C GLN A 737 -32.94 14.40 -28.37
N PRO A 738 -32.63 14.14 -27.08
CA PRO A 738 -33.18 14.93 -25.98
C PRO A 738 -32.69 16.38 -26.04
N ARG A 739 -33.35 17.26 -25.29
CA ARG A 739 -32.87 18.63 -25.08
C ARG A 739 -31.64 18.59 -24.17
N TYR A 740 -30.51 19.12 -24.66
CA TYR A 740 -29.28 19.21 -23.87
C TYR A 740 -29.11 20.62 -23.31
N SER A 741 -28.88 20.70 -22.00
CA SER A 741 -28.59 21.94 -21.28
C SER A 741 -27.25 21.84 -20.54
N ILE A 742 -26.54 22.96 -20.45
CA ILE A 742 -25.27 23.04 -19.71
C ILE A 742 -25.56 23.65 -18.34
N ILE A 743 -25.12 22.96 -17.30
CA ILE A 743 -25.11 23.42 -15.90
C ILE A 743 -23.68 23.84 -15.59
N ASP A 744 -23.44 25.15 -15.50
CA ASP A 744 -22.11 25.70 -15.21
C ASP A 744 -22.16 26.47 -13.88
N VAL A 745 -21.40 25.98 -12.90
CA VAL A 745 -21.23 26.62 -11.59
C VAL A 745 -19.80 27.07 -11.36
N THR A 746 -18.99 27.19 -12.42
CA THR A 746 -17.55 27.54 -12.33
C THR A 746 -17.31 28.88 -11.63
N ASP A 747 -18.27 29.81 -11.69
CA ASP A 747 -18.22 31.09 -10.97
C ASP A 747 -18.21 30.95 -9.43
N ARG A 748 -18.69 29.82 -8.92
CA ARG A 748 -18.59 29.44 -7.50
C ARG A 748 -17.20 28.97 -7.10
N PHE A 749 -16.39 28.49 -8.05
CA PHE A 749 -15.02 28.06 -7.79
C PHE A 749 -13.99 29.16 -8.07
N CYS A 750 -14.32 30.07 -9.00
CA CYS A 750 -13.36 31.00 -9.59
C CYS A 750 -13.94 32.41 -9.75
N ASP A 751 -13.11 33.43 -9.59
CA ASP A 751 -13.38 34.77 -10.11
C ASP A 751 -12.88 34.92 -11.56
N GLU A 752 -12.85 36.15 -12.06
CA GLU A 752 -12.40 36.46 -13.42
C GLU A 752 -10.94 36.07 -13.70
N LYS A 753 -10.10 36.00 -12.65
CA LYS A 753 -8.64 35.84 -12.75
C LYS A 753 -8.15 34.52 -12.16
N LYS A 754 -8.78 33.99 -11.12
CA LYS A 754 -8.26 32.90 -10.27
C LYS A 754 -9.35 31.95 -9.81
N CYS A 755 -8.96 30.70 -9.58
CA CYS A 755 -9.74 29.67 -8.89
C CYS A 755 -9.11 29.41 -7.52
N TYR A 756 -9.93 29.03 -6.55
CA TYR A 756 -9.57 29.00 -5.14
C TYR A 756 -9.54 27.56 -4.61
N ALA A 757 -8.70 27.29 -3.61
CA ALA A 757 -8.75 26.04 -2.85
C ALA A 757 -9.78 26.08 -1.71
N VAL A 758 -10.02 27.28 -1.15
CA VAL A 758 -10.97 27.52 -0.05
C VAL A 758 -11.84 28.71 -0.42
N VAL A 759 -13.16 28.56 -0.32
CA VAL A 759 -14.13 29.64 -0.58
C VAL A 759 -15.15 29.65 0.54
N GLY A 760 -15.45 30.83 1.08
CA GLY A 760 -16.41 30.97 2.17
C GLY A 760 -16.07 30.08 3.37
N GLY A 761 -14.78 29.90 3.68
CA GLY A 761 -14.32 29.03 4.76
C GLY A 761 -14.44 27.53 4.51
N VAL A 762 -14.80 27.09 3.29
CA VAL A 762 -14.96 25.67 2.94
C VAL A 762 -13.87 25.21 1.98
N LEU A 763 -13.22 24.09 2.33
CA LEU A 763 -12.24 23.44 1.47
C LEU A 763 -12.95 22.79 0.28
N ILE A 764 -12.53 23.15 -0.93
CA ILE A 764 -13.20 22.73 -2.16
C ILE A 764 -12.91 21.27 -2.48
N LEU A 765 -11.63 20.87 -2.52
CA LEU A 765 -11.21 19.53 -2.96
C LEU A 765 -10.62 18.71 -1.81
N LYS A 766 -10.94 17.41 -1.78
CA LYS A 766 -10.36 16.43 -0.84
C LYS A 766 -9.11 15.74 -1.38
N ASP A 767 -8.85 15.87 -2.67
CA ASP A 767 -7.70 15.33 -3.39
C ASP A 767 -7.43 16.21 -4.63
N ARG A 768 -6.85 15.66 -5.71
CA ARG A 768 -6.49 16.42 -6.91
C ARG A 768 -7.68 16.94 -7.71
N SER A 769 -8.85 16.29 -7.67
CA SER A 769 -10.00 16.66 -8.51
C SER A 769 -11.35 16.51 -7.82
N HIS A 770 -11.48 15.70 -6.77
CA HIS A 770 -12.77 15.44 -6.16
C HIS A 770 -13.16 16.48 -5.11
N MET A 771 -14.41 16.94 -5.18
CA MET A 771 -14.98 17.85 -4.20
C MET A 771 -15.11 17.22 -2.80
N THR A 772 -14.93 18.03 -1.75
CA THR A 772 -15.34 17.66 -0.40
C THR A 772 -16.88 17.58 -0.31
N ALA A 773 -17.43 16.81 0.64
CA ALA A 773 -18.89 16.77 0.86
C ALA A 773 -19.44 18.13 1.18
N THR A 774 -18.73 18.85 2.06
CA THR A 774 -19.11 20.17 2.55
C THR A 774 -19.25 21.14 1.38
N TRP A 775 -18.27 21.12 0.46
CA TRP A 775 -18.32 21.95 -0.73
C TRP A 775 -19.50 21.58 -1.65
N SER A 776 -19.64 20.30 -1.98
CA SER A 776 -20.77 19.80 -2.78
C SER A 776 -22.12 20.19 -2.16
N ALA A 777 -22.29 20.00 -0.85
CA ALA A 777 -23.50 20.37 -0.13
C ALA A 777 -23.78 21.88 -0.17
N SER A 778 -22.74 22.72 -0.17
CA SER A 778 -22.87 24.18 -0.30
C SER A 778 -23.28 24.63 -1.71
N LEU A 779 -23.06 23.80 -2.74
CA LEU A 779 -23.48 24.09 -4.12
C LEU A 779 -24.97 23.87 -4.35
N ALA A 780 -25.71 23.24 -3.42
CA ALA A 780 -27.12 22.90 -3.60
C ALA A 780 -28.01 24.08 -4.06
N PRO A 781 -27.91 25.32 -3.51
CA PRO A 781 -28.69 26.45 -4.02
C PRO A 781 -28.33 26.85 -5.45
N SER A 782 -27.04 26.77 -5.81
CA SER A 782 -26.58 27.05 -7.18
C SER A 782 -27.07 26.00 -8.16
N LEU A 783 -26.95 24.71 -7.79
CA LEU A 783 -27.47 23.60 -8.59
C LEU A 783 -28.99 23.72 -8.80
N ALA A 784 -29.77 23.98 -7.75
CA ALA A 784 -31.22 24.13 -7.86
C ALA A 784 -31.62 25.24 -8.85
N ARG A 785 -30.93 26.39 -8.81
CA ARG A 785 -31.21 27.48 -9.74
C ARG A 785 -30.79 27.18 -11.17
N GLU A 786 -29.68 26.48 -11.38
CA GLU A 786 -29.28 26.06 -12.71
C GLU A 786 -30.26 25.03 -13.30
N LEU A 787 -30.78 24.11 -12.47
CA LEU A 787 -31.86 23.20 -12.89
C LEU A 787 -33.12 23.99 -13.29
N GLN A 788 -33.53 24.98 -12.50
CA GLN A 788 -34.67 25.86 -12.84
C GLN A 788 -34.42 26.65 -14.13
N ARG A 789 -33.24 27.29 -14.26
CA ARG A 789 -32.85 28.10 -15.42
C ARG A 789 -32.86 27.27 -16.71
N THR A 790 -32.51 26.00 -16.62
CA THR A 790 -32.46 25.06 -17.74
C THR A 790 -33.76 24.29 -17.94
N GLY A 791 -34.73 24.43 -17.01
CA GLY A 791 -36.02 23.73 -17.00
C GLY A 791 -35.90 22.22 -16.73
N LEU A 792 -34.86 21.81 -16.00
CA LEU A 792 -34.61 20.44 -15.51
C LEU A 792 -35.20 20.21 -14.10
N ASP A 793 -35.96 21.17 -13.57
CA ASP A 793 -36.56 21.15 -12.24
C ASP A 793 -37.97 20.54 -12.19
N GLN A 794 -38.42 19.90 -13.27
CA GLN A 794 -39.67 19.13 -13.30
C GLN A 794 -39.44 17.71 -13.85
N PRO A 795 -38.70 16.87 -13.10
CA PRO A 795 -38.44 15.47 -13.44
C PRO A 795 -39.58 14.52 -13.03
#